data_AF-A0A9D8A2I4-F1
#
_entry.id   AF-A0A9D8A2I4-F1
#
_cell.length_a   1.000
_cell.length_b   1.000
_cell.length_c   1.000
_cell.angle_alpha   90.00
_cell.angle_beta   90.00
_cell.angle_gamma   90.00
#
_symmetry.space_group_name_H-M   'P 1'
#
loop_
_entity.id
_entity.type
_entity.pdbx_description
1 polymer ?
#
loop_
_entity_poly.entity_id
_entity_poly.type
_entity_poly.pdbx_seq_one_letter_code
_entity_poly.pdbx_strand_id
1 'polypeptide(L)'
;MSLPSKTPEISTPEELVIKMQELADNCALNILGEGISRVWLERKLGFVYGSLWGRTDNTYHKEWTIAVDVFEEELKQKEGGIKCIGYKHGTPRKLREHIKDLLESEKFDELPARKVGCGPENMSNISLDRIRKEWKWPHSFIGRDDWAWAVEILEEYNDEIGDKATFDETPSKNPEIKTKKDLKEALKKLVKEKILPLAYEKNEIARRKLEKDLKFVYGSLSGASSKLAYVSWKEVVDEIELELIKEFGQLRLMRYEYGSLNKLEKLLDHWRKPRNWHEIPVKDSGVHDGNLGHLNLLGLYELTDLPKKSFLENKYWENHRKLLKTFNEEMYEAGALGTSWERKVLELKKILDELDVKKELPVNQAGKLNRLSFMMEYAGIADNISVDLLCRRSPKLKEMFAEYDKKLEERGVTGYSGDAFKNELKELIENGNYKLNKDNFRINRPGLAKKLGITDQKLGKTASLTEIIEKEEQKILVGYKKGKTIKTFNVYGSPHINYGACPYSERHKRVFDFEDLVKIYALEIAEKIATAFIAITNKNKGYKQYFATIKAFLKFIATNKYGLEEFSNVYNQIKSGLKIDKNNFDYVCLKFKAEIKSFGAVEGINESSIQYTVITKYGEAKIFPHYIFKRNHRDTSKSKDKGKKPSLAEAQLNEVQVIGKTLENAAKDRGIEGSMEEKDTKTFTLNIIAERESRDDLPEGLVECILEISKDRLNELKKVMSEVFLDWKEKNEKGKIILSQKDETLIRELINGFNVYCTDKVKNKWFLEQFFHKDKDEESLRNLLLLIKHHHSSIPPIAGDDGQFWRRQYARHGGVDVVHSHLNPTLRAVVSSHTLYLCYSGANVSVAQMLTLDRVEKSNVPNHTKITGNKDRAKGKNIFDDIPNKSEIDGVVTGATAMKYMVDAVNYTVENAEQKKQPISTYTNKGERHEGITEFNLRDEFKRICKESEYLSKYKITPSMIRPTVLLKAQLEDPTNAGYVQMMADHESQTTTSGYTNKLPYRIQMEEHLSKYQESLEAILLMSSENKNKDADEAKKHLENAQETGLGVFCKDRVVDENNKGNADCNEVQDCVRCKQERMLIVAEPESISDMVIWRKALEQSEKQWELEKPDRWAKVWIPWKALFQVVLDEKMARRKLAKIKKDAVELAEKKMESPDFVMPEPW
;
A
#
# COMPACT_ATOMS: atom_id res chain seq x y z
N MET A 1 31.16 -18.41 2.66
CA MET A 1 32.55 -18.57 2.23
C MET A 1 33.12 -17.21 1.90
N SER A 2 33.99 -16.67 2.77
CA SER A 2 34.61 -15.35 2.65
C SER A 2 36.01 -15.47 2.02
N LEU A 3 36.22 -14.83 0.87
CA LEU A 3 37.56 -14.59 0.30
C LEU A 3 38.15 -13.29 0.90
N PRO A 4 39.48 -13.19 1.05
CA PRO A 4 40.12 -12.08 1.74
C PRO A 4 40.00 -10.78 0.94
N SER A 5 39.60 -9.69 1.61
CA SER A 5 39.62 -8.34 1.05
C SER A 5 41.07 -7.89 0.87
N LYS A 6 41.60 -7.97 -0.36
CA LYS A 6 42.69 -7.09 -0.74
C LYS A 6 42.09 -5.71 -0.96
N THR A 7 42.58 -4.70 -0.24
CA THR A 7 42.35 -3.29 -0.58
C THR A 7 42.81 -3.07 -2.03
N PRO A 8 42.00 -2.44 -2.89
CA PRO A 8 42.42 -2.17 -4.27
C PRO A 8 43.66 -1.27 -4.27
N GLU A 9 44.62 -1.55 -5.14
CA GLU A 9 45.82 -0.71 -5.36
C GLU A 9 45.50 0.65 -5.99
N ILE A 10 44.22 0.90 -6.33
CA ILE A 10 43.73 2.05 -7.08
C ILE A 10 42.71 2.78 -6.20
N SER A 11 42.93 4.07 -5.98
CA SER A 11 42.19 4.88 -5.01
C SER A 11 41.28 5.95 -5.63
N THR A 12 41.51 6.30 -6.90
CA THR A 12 40.68 7.26 -7.67
C THR A 12 40.28 6.76 -9.08
N PRO A 13 39.14 7.22 -9.64
CA PRO A 13 38.71 6.87 -11.00
C PRO A 13 39.71 7.25 -12.09
N GLU A 14 40.47 8.34 -11.90
CA GLU A 14 41.53 8.75 -12.82
C GLU A 14 42.69 7.74 -12.85
N GLU A 15 43.10 7.22 -11.68
CA GLU A 15 44.10 6.15 -11.60
C GLU A 15 43.63 4.86 -12.29
N LEU A 16 42.32 4.56 -12.25
CA LEU A 16 41.74 3.42 -12.98
C LEU A 16 41.89 3.59 -14.49
N VAL A 17 41.59 4.78 -15.03
CA VAL A 17 41.76 5.07 -16.47
C VAL A 17 43.22 4.95 -16.89
N ILE A 18 44.15 5.47 -16.08
CA ILE A 18 45.60 5.33 -16.34
C ILE A 18 46.01 3.86 -16.36
N LYS A 19 45.57 3.05 -15.40
CA LYS A 19 45.89 1.61 -15.38
C LYS A 19 45.24 0.84 -16.52
N MET A 20 44.06 1.24 -16.96
CA MET A 20 43.42 0.69 -18.15
C MET A 20 44.18 1.06 -19.43
N GLN A 21 44.69 2.30 -19.54
CA GLN A 21 45.57 2.71 -20.64
C GLN A 21 46.88 1.91 -20.63
N GLU A 22 47.53 1.75 -19.48
CA GLU A 22 48.72 0.90 -19.36
C GLU A 22 48.46 -0.57 -19.74
N LEU A 23 47.30 -1.12 -19.36
CA LEU A 23 46.90 -2.49 -19.74
C LEU A 23 46.55 -2.60 -21.22
N ALA A 24 46.04 -1.53 -21.84
CA ALA A 24 45.78 -1.45 -23.29
C ALA A 24 47.11 -1.41 -24.05
N ASP A 25 48.02 -0.53 -23.64
CA ASP A 25 49.33 -0.35 -24.25
C ASP A 25 50.18 -1.64 -24.13
N ASN A 26 50.04 -2.38 -23.02
CA ASN A 26 50.69 -3.68 -22.81
C ASN A 26 49.92 -4.88 -23.39
N CYS A 27 48.83 -4.64 -24.12
CA CYS A 27 48.00 -5.66 -24.75
C CYS A 27 47.44 -6.74 -23.80
N ALA A 28 47.14 -6.38 -22.56
CA ALA A 28 46.67 -7.31 -21.52
C ALA A 28 45.16 -7.20 -21.21
N LEU A 29 44.44 -6.28 -21.85
CA LEU A 29 43.00 -6.06 -21.66
C LEU A 29 42.15 -7.16 -22.31
N ASN A 30 41.18 -7.68 -21.55
CA ASN A 30 40.26 -8.72 -22.03
C ASN A 30 38.94 -8.11 -22.51
N ILE A 31 38.65 -8.26 -23.80
CA ILE A 31 37.50 -7.66 -24.50
C ILE A 31 36.48 -8.76 -24.81
N LEU A 32 35.20 -8.50 -24.50
CA LEU A 32 34.08 -9.37 -24.82
C LEU A 32 33.14 -8.65 -25.80
N GLY A 33 33.09 -9.12 -27.05
CA GLY A 33 32.27 -8.50 -28.09
C GLY A 33 32.79 -7.12 -28.51
N GLU A 34 32.07 -6.06 -28.14
CA GLU A 34 32.40 -4.65 -28.44
C GLU A 34 32.78 -3.83 -27.19
N GLY A 35 33.07 -4.47 -26.05
CA GLY A 35 33.39 -3.79 -24.80
C GLY A 35 34.37 -4.57 -23.90
N ILE A 36 34.83 -3.92 -22.85
CA ILE A 36 35.81 -4.43 -21.89
C ILE A 36 35.11 -5.30 -20.84
N SER A 37 35.70 -6.45 -20.52
CA SER A 37 35.18 -7.34 -19.48
C SER A 37 35.36 -6.74 -18.08
N ARG A 38 34.31 -6.11 -17.54
CA ARG A 38 34.32 -5.49 -16.20
C ARG A 38 34.56 -6.49 -15.07
N VAL A 39 34.06 -7.73 -15.19
CA VAL A 39 34.34 -8.81 -14.22
C VAL A 39 35.83 -9.14 -14.19
N TRP A 40 36.48 -9.19 -15.35
CA TRP A 40 37.90 -9.47 -15.44
C TRP A 40 38.73 -8.33 -14.84
N LEU A 41 38.34 -7.08 -15.12
CA LEU A 41 38.98 -5.89 -14.56
C LEU A 41 38.86 -5.82 -13.04
N GLU A 42 37.67 -6.08 -12.48
CA GLU A 42 37.45 -6.12 -11.04
C GLU A 42 38.37 -7.16 -10.38
N ARG A 43 38.51 -8.34 -10.98
CA ARG A 43 39.40 -9.41 -10.47
C ARG A 43 40.88 -9.06 -10.62
N LYS A 44 41.27 -8.39 -11.71
CA LYS A 44 42.68 -8.09 -12.00
C LYS A 44 43.23 -6.94 -11.16
N LEU A 45 42.38 -5.95 -10.87
CA LEU A 45 42.75 -4.73 -10.12
C LEU A 45 42.29 -4.76 -8.64
N GLY A 46 41.66 -5.86 -8.20
CA GLY A 46 41.32 -6.08 -6.79
C GLY A 46 40.07 -5.36 -6.29
N PHE A 47 39.14 -4.99 -7.18
CA PHE A 47 37.85 -4.41 -6.79
C PHE A 47 36.86 -5.48 -6.31
N VAL A 48 35.94 -5.09 -5.42
CA VAL A 48 34.85 -5.97 -4.97
C VAL A 48 33.88 -6.22 -6.12
N TYR A 49 33.53 -7.49 -6.34
CA TYR A 49 32.66 -7.92 -7.43
C TYR A 49 31.33 -7.15 -7.45
N GLY A 50 31.02 -6.49 -8.56
CA GLY A 50 29.79 -5.70 -8.74
C GLY A 50 29.95 -4.19 -8.55
N SER A 51 31.14 -3.69 -8.20
CA SER A 51 31.40 -2.27 -7.97
C SER A 51 31.49 -1.44 -9.26
N LEU A 52 31.84 -2.04 -10.40
CA LEU A 52 31.90 -1.40 -11.72
C LEU A 52 30.61 -1.56 -12.55
N TRP A 53 29.53 -2.06 -11.94
CA TRP A 53 28.28 -2.44 -12.61
C TRP A 53 27.08 -1.53 -12.34
N GLY A 54 27.27 -0.42 -11.60
CA GLY A 54 26.24 0.60 -11.38
C GLY A 54 24.97 0.14 -10.62
N ARG A 55 25.01 -1.00 -9.91
CA ARG A 55 23.81 -1.62 -9.28
C ARG A 55 23.57 -1.25 -7.81
N THR A 56 24.28 -0.26 -7.26
CA THR A 56 24.07 0.20 -5.87
C THR A 56 23.90 1.72 -5.82
N ASP A 57 23.01 2.21 -4.95
CA ASP A 57 22.69 3.65 -4.75
C ASP A 57 23.82 4.45 -4.06
N ASN A 58 25.04 3.93 -4.04
CA ASN A 58 26.17 4.56 -3.38
C ASN A 58 26.93 5.44 -4.39
N THR A 59 26.97 6.75 -4.16
CA THR A 59 27.61 7.75 -5.04
C THR A 59 29.06 7.41 -5.35
N TYR A 60 29.78 6.79 -4.41
CA TYR A 60 31.17 6.37 -4.56
C TYR A 60 31.40 5.38 -5.71
N HIS A 61 30.41 4.57 -6.14
CA HIS A 61 30.60 3.56 -7.19
C HIS A 61 30.22 4.03 -8.60
N LYS A 62 29.43 5.11 -8.72
CA LYS A 62 29.02 5.65 -10.04
C LYS A 62 30.19 6.27 -10.80
N GLU A 63 31.09 6.94 -10.10
CA GLU A 63 32.24 7.63 -10.73
C GLU A 63 33.20 6.64 -11.41
N TRP A 64 33.39 5.45 -10.83
CA TRP A 64 34.22 4.39 -11.42
C TRP A 64 33.59 3.75 -12.66
N THR A 65 32.27 3.58 -12.66
CA THR A 65 31.55 3.08 -13.84
C THR A 65 31.65 4.07 -15.00
N ILE A 66 31.48 5.37 -14.72
CA ILE A 66 31.61 6.43 -15.71
C ILE A 66 33.03 6.47 -16.29
N ALA A 67 34.06 6.29 -15.46
CA ALA A 67 35.46 6.25 -15.93
C ALA A 67 35.71 5.11 -16.92
N VAL A 68 35.16 3.92 -16.69
CA VAL A 68 35.25 2.78 -17.63
C VAL A 68 34.48 3.07 -18.93
N ASP A 69 33.26 3.63 -18.83
CA ASP A 69 32.43 3.97 -19.99
C ASP A 69 33.11 5.01 -20.90
N VAL A 70 33.70 6.05 -20.30
CA VAL A 70 34.41 7.11 -21.02
C VAL A 70 35.64 6.55 -21.74
N PHE A 71 36.41 5.69 -21.07
CA PHE A 71 37.58 5.06 -21.68
C PHE A 71 37.21 4.12 -22.84
N GLU A 72 36.10 3.37 -22.73
CA GLU A 72 35.57 2.55 -23.83
C GLU A 72 35.19 3.38 -25.06
N GLU A 73 34.59 4.56 -24.85
CA GLU A 73 34.27 5.49 -25.94
C GLU A 73 35.51 6.15 -26.55
N GLU A 74 36.49 6.54 -25.73
CA GLU A 74 37.77 7.06 -26.24
C GLU A 74 38.53 6.03 -27.09
N LEU A 75 38.56 4.76 -26.67
CA LEU A 75 39.15 3.66 -27.44
C LEU A 75 38.44 3.44 -28.79
N LYS A 76 37.11 3.52 -28.81
CA LYS A 76 36.34 3.41 -30.06
C LYS A 76 36.63 4.55 -31.02
N GLN A 77 36.85 5.76 -30.49
CA GLN A 77 37.14 6.94 -31.30
C GLN A 77 38.58 6.99 -31.84
N LYS A 78 39.57 6.51 -31.07
CA LYS A 78 40.98 6.55 -31.50
C LYS A 78 41.39 5.47 -32.50
N GLU A 79 40.81 4.27 -32.46
CA GLU A 79 41.31 3.12 -33.26
C GLU A 79 40.30 2.48 -34.24
N GLY A 80 39.13 3.07 -34.48
CA GLY A 80 38.17 2.53 -35.44
C GLY A 80 37.53 1.19 -35.02
N GLY A 81 37.64 0.84 -33.74
CA GLY A 81 37.05 -0.35 -33.12
C GLY A 81 38.06 -1.14 -32.28
N ILE A 82 37.58 -1.71 -31.16
CA ILE A 82 38.37 -2.37 -30.10
C ILE A 82 39.00 -3.74 -30.55
N LYS A 83 39.07 -4.04 -31.86
CA LYS A 83 39.43 -5.38 -32.37
C LYS A 83 40.92 -5.72 -32.41
N CYS A 84 41.83 -4.78 -32.18
CA CYS A 84 43.25 -4.96 -32.52
C CYS A 84 44.22 -4.73 -31.36
N ILE A 85 44.05 -5.41 -30.22
CA ILE A 85 45.05 -5.36 -29.16
C ILE A 85 45.34 -6.78 -28.63
N GLY A 86 46.46 -7.37 -29.06
CA GLY A 86 46.98 -8.64 -28.54
C GLY A 86 47.81 -9.47 -29.53
N TYR A 87 49.15 -9.32 -29.55
CA TYR A 87 50.21 -10.37 -29.63
C TYR A 87 51.57 -9.86 -30.20
N LYS A 88 52.62 -10.62 -29.86
CA LYS A 88 54.06 -10.28 -29.75
C LYS A 88 54.83 -9.83 -31.01
N HIS A 89 54.19 -9.71 -32.19
CA HIS A 89 54.84 -9.27 -33.43
C HIS A 89 54.28 -7.96 -34.03
N GLY A 90 53.38 -7.28 -33.31
CA GLY A 90 52.89 -5.95 -33.70
C GLY A 90 51.88 -5.97 -34.86
N THR A 91 51.32 -4.79 -35.13
CA THR A 91 50.20 -4.53 -36.05
C THR A 91 50.43 -5.07 -37.48
N PRO A 92 49.36 -5.25 -38.30
CA PRO A 92 49.48 -5.61 -39.72
C PRO A 92 50.49 -4.75 -40.50
N ARG A 93 50.67 -3.50 -40.09
CA ARG A 93 51.68 -2.58 -40.61
C ARG A 93 53.14 -3.06 -40.36
N LYS A 94 53.46 -3.61 -39.20
CA LYS A 94 54.79 -4.18 -38.91
C LYS A 94 55.05 -5.48 -39.67
N LEU A 95 54.02 -6.27 -39.95
CA LEU A 95 54.12 -7.44 -40.83
C LEU A 95 54.38 -7.02 -42.29
N ARG A 96 53.72 -5.95 -42.75
CA ARG A 96 53.98 -5.33 -44.06
C ARG A 96 55.41 -4.83 -44.17
N GLU A 97 55.91 -4.14 -43.15
CA GLU A 97 57.30 -3.64 -43.09
C GLU A 97 58.31 -4.81 -43.05
N HIS A 98 58.03 -5.89 -42.31
CA HIS A 98 58.93 -7.06 -42.22
C HIS A 98 59.01 -7.89 -43.51
N ILE A 99 57.89 -8.08 -44.22
CA ILE A 99 57.87 -8.80 -45.51
C ILE A 99 58.55 -7.94 -46.59
N LYS A 100 58.35 -6.62 -46.55
CA LYS A 100 59.03 -5.69 -47.45
C LYS A 100 60.55 -5.66 -47.19
N ASP A 101 60.99 -5.64 -45.94
CA ASP A 101 62.41 -5.74 -45.55
C ASP A 101 63.06 -7.07 -46.00
N LEU A 102 62.32 -8.19 -45.95
CA LEU A 102 62.79 -9.50 -46.44
C LEU A 102 62.93 -9.55 -47.97
N LEU A 103 62.05 -8.86 -48.70
CA LEU A 103 62.08 -8.74 -50.16
C LEU A 103 63.15 -7.75 -50.63
N GLU A 104 63.38 -6.66 -49.90
CA GLU A 104 64.38 -5.63 -50.20
C GLU A 104 65.82 -6.02 -49.78
N SER A 105 65.99 -6.97 -48.84
CA SER A 105 67.30 -7.42 -48.35
C SER A 105 67.93 -8.59 -49.11
N GLU A 106 67.37 -8.99 -50.26
CA GLU A 106 67.79 -10.12 -51.12
C GLU A 106 67.91 -11.49 -50.40
N LYS A 107 67.37 -11.64 -49.19
CA LYS A 107 67.33 -12.92 -48.44
C LYS A 107 66.16 -13.81 -48.89
N PHE A 108 66.05 -14.00 -50.20
CA PHE A 108 64.93 -14.70 -50.85
C PHE A 108 64.78 -16.18 -50.43
N ASP A 109 65.86 -16.83 -49.98
CA ASP A 109 65.83 -18.24 -49.57
C ASP A 109 65.14 -18.46 -48.20
N GLU A 110 64.80 -17.39 -47.50
CA GLU A 110 64.02 -17.45 -46.26
C GLU A 110 62.50 -17.43 -46.50
N LEU A 111 62.04 -17.14 -47.73
CA LEU A 111 60.63 -17.16 -48.11
C LEU A 111 60.09 -18.60 -48.25
N PRO A 112 58.86 -18.87 -47.78
CA PRO A 112 58.29 -20.21 -47.71
C PRO A 112 58.11 -20.88 -49.09
N ALA A 113 57.91 -20.13 -50.17
CA ALA A 113 57.73 -20.71 -51.51
C ALA A 113 58.97 -21.48 -52.03
N ARG A 114 60.19 -21.04 -51.67
CA ARG A 114 61.43 -21.74 -52.05
C ARG A 114 61.81 -22.88 -51.10
N LYS A 115 61.51 -22.78 -49.79
CA LYS A 115 61.69 -23.88 -48.83
C LYS A 115 60.81 -25.10 -49.13
N VAL A 116 59.72 -24.90 -49.87
CA VAL A 116 58.78 -25.97 -50.29
C VAL A 116 59.15 -26.57 -51.66
N GLY A 117 60.21 -26.08 -52.32
CA GLY A 117 60.84 -26.72 -53.48
C GLY A 117 60.09 -26.58 -54.82
N CYS A 118 59.27 -25.55 -55.00
CA CYS A 118 58.54 -25.32 -56.26
C CYS A 118 59.23 -24.27 -57.15
N GLY A 119 59.47 -24.61 -58.42
CA GLY A 119 59.93 -23.65 -59.43
C GLY A 119 58.84 -22.65 -59.85
N PRO A 120 59.21 -21.57 -60.57
CA PRO A 120 58.32 -20.44 -60.88
C PRO A 120 57.01 -20.84 -61.59
N GLU A 121 57.05 -21.93 -62.34
CA GLU A 121 55.99 -22.33 -63.28
C GLU A 121 54.81 -23.09 -62.62
N ASN A 122 54.89 -23.34 -61.30
CA ASN A 122 53.88 -24.13 -60.55
C ASN A 122 53.26 -23.38 -59.36
N MET A 123 53.37 -22.05 -59.30
CA MET A 123 52.81 -21.26 -58.18
C MET A 123 51.29 -21.35 -58.06
N SER A 124 50.57 -21.66 -59.14
CA SER A 124 49.10 -21.75 -59.16
C SER A 124 48.50 -22.95 -58.42
N ASN A 125 49.31 -23.91 -57.95
CA ASN A 125 48.86 -25.16 -57.33
C ASN A 125 49.30 -25.36 -55.86
N ILE A 126 49.84 -24.34 -55.20
CA ILE A 126 50.17 -24.45 -53.78
C ILE A 126 48.89 -24.32 -52.93
N SER A 127 48.56 -25.37 -52.19
CA SER A 127 47.44 -25.35 -51.23
C SER A 127 47.73 -24.39 -50.08
N LEU A 128 46.81 -23.43 -49.87
CA LEU A 128 46.84 -22.41 -48.82
C LEU A 128 46.95 -23.00 -47.40
N ASP A 129 46.44 -24.21 -47.20
CA ASP A 129 46.50 -24.92 -45.93
C ASP A 129 47.93 -25.40 -45.57
N ARG A 130 48.82 -25.48 -46.58
CA ARG A 130 50.21 -25.92 -46.42
C ARG A 130 51.13 -24.77 -45.97
N ILE A 131 50.98 -23.58 -46.53
CA ILE A 131 51.68 -22.34 -46.10
C ILE A 131 51.32 -22.01 -44.66
N ARG A 132 50.03 -22.14 -44.32
CA ARG A 132 49.49 -21.87 -43.00
C ARG A 132 50.03 -22.79 -41.88
N LYS A 133 50.40 -24.03 -42.21
CA LYS A 133 50.96 -25.01 -41.27
C LYS A 133 52.43 -24.74 -40.93
N GLU A 134 53.26 -24.30 -41.88
CA GLU A 134 54.67 -23.98 -41.60
C GLU A 134 54.84 -22.78 -40.68
N TRP A 135 54.00 -21.75 -40.85
CA TRP A 135 54.08 -20.50 -40.06
C TRP A 135 53.24 -20.52 -38.77
N LYS A 136 52.60 -21.66 -38.48
CA LYS A 136 51.82 -21.91 -37.24
C LYS A 136 50.72 -20.86 -36.97
N TRP A 137 49.91 -20.52 -37.96
CA TRP A 137 48.80 -19.56 -37.80
C TRP A 137 47.47 -20.20 -37.35
N PRO A 138 46.74 -19.62 -36.39
CA PRO A 138 45.46 -20.15 -35.91
C PRO A 138 44.30 -19.91 -36.91
N HIS A 139 43.27 -20.76 -36.83
CA HIS A 139 42.15 -20.84 -37.79
C HIS A 139 41.28 -19.58 -37.94
N SER A 140 41.40 -18.60 -37.03
CA SER A 140 40.33 -17.63 -36.77
C SER A 140 40.68 -16.17 -37.06
N PHE A 141 41.75 -15.86 -37.80
CA PHE A 141 42.32 -14.49 -37.78
C PHE A 141 42.60 -13.80 -39.13
N ILE A 142 42.03 -14.23 -40.27
CA ILE A 142 42.23 -13.49 -41.52
C ILE A 142 40.89 -13.19 -42.19
N GLY A 143 40.55 -11.90 -42.27
CA GLY A 143 39.42 -11.39 -43.05
C GLY A 143 39.71 -11.42 -44.55
N ARG A 144 38.67 -11.39 -45.39
CA ARG A 144 38.80 -11.44 -46.86
C ARG A 144 39.72 -10.35 -47.44
N ASP A 145 39.84 -9.21 -46.79
CA ASP A 145 40.56 -8.04 -47.32
C ASP A 145 42.09 -8.14 -47.11
N ASP A 146 42.53 -8.77 -46.02
CA ASP A 146 43.95 -9.09 -45.80
C ASP A 146 44.43 -10.23 -46.72
N TRP A 147 43.50 -11.10 -47.14
CA TRP A 147 43.73 -12.13 -48.16
C TRP A 147 43.78 -11.56 -49.57
N ALA A 148 42.92 -10.60 -49.89
CA ALA A 148 42.92 -9.89 -51.17
C ALA A 148 44.26 -9.16 -51.39
N TRP A 149 44.82 -8.55 -50.34
CA TRP A 149 46.12 -7.87 -50.42
C TRP A 149 47.31 -8.82 -50.61
N ALA A 150 47.31 -10.00 -49.94
CA ALA A 150 48.35 -11.00 -50.13
C ALA A 150 48.29 -11.64 -51.53
N VAL A 151 47.09 -11.74 -52.11
CA VAL A 151 46.86 -12.18 -53.49
C VAL A 151 47.22 -11.07 -54.49
N GLU A 152 46.89 -9.81 -54.23
CA GLU A 152 47.30 -8.66 -55.06
C GLU A 152 48.82 -8.54 -55.16
N ILE A 153 49.59 -8.74 -54.08
CA ILE A 153 51.07 -8.73 -54.15
C ILE A 153 51.64 -9.93 -54.92
N LEU A 154 50.98 -11.09 -54.85
CA LEU A 154 51.37 -12.27 -55.62
C LEU A 154 50.96 -12.13 -57.10
N GLU A 155 49.89 -11.39 -57.41
CA GLU A 155 49.41 -11.06 -58.76
C GLU A 155 50.23 -9.93 -59.40
N GLU A 156 50.60 -8.86 -58.66
CA GLU A 156 51.53 -7.80 -59.10
C GLU A 156 52.90 -8.36 -59.52
N TYR A 157 53.37 -9.43 -58.85
CA TYR A 157 54.60 -10.13 -59.23
C TYR A 157 54.41 -11.19 -60.31
N ASN A 158 53.17 -11.59 -60.61
CA ASN A 158 52.83 -12.50 -61.70
C ASN A 158 52.66 -11.74 -63.03
N ASP A 159 52.33 -10.45 -62.98
CA ASP A 159 52.30 -9.56 -64.15
C ASP A 159 53.70 -9.29 -64.73
N GLU A 160 54.79 -9.50 -63.97
CA GLU A 160 56.16 -9.56 -64.52
C GLU A 160 56.44 -10.86 -65.29
N ILE A 161 55.51 -11.83 -65.31
CA ILE A 161 55.60 -13.11 -66.02
C ILE A 161 54.38 -13.31 -66.95
N GLY A 162 54.25 -12.44 -67.95
CA GLY A 162 53.79 -12.76 -69.32
C GLY A 162 52.40 -13.37 -69.56
N ASP A 163 51.51 -12.52 -70.11
CA ASP A 163 50.40 -12.76 -71.07
C ASP A 163 50.07 -14.19 -71.55
N LYS A 164 48.79 -14.59 -71.36
CA LYS A 164 47.85 -15.10 -72.40
C LYS A 164 46.62 -15.79 -71.79
N ALA A 165 45.41 -15.29 -72.06
CA ALA A 165 44.26 -16.05 -72.61
C ALA A 165 42.93 -15.27 -72.55
N THR A 166 42.45 -14.85 -73.73
CA THR A 166 41.05 -14.49 -74.01
C THR A 166 40.18 -15.74 -74.14
N PHE A 167 39.05 -15.84 -73.41
CA PHE A 167 37.91 -16.70 -73.79
C PHE A 167 36.58 -16.10 -73.32
N ASP A 168 35.82 -15.51 -74.25
CA ASP A 168 34.40 -15.13 -74.11
C ASP A 168 33.49 -16.34 -74.38
N GLU A 169 33.41 -17.28 -73.44
CA GLU A 169 32.28 -18.24 -73.39
C GLU A 169 31.19 -17.64 -72.50
N THR A 170 30.03 -17.26 -73.07
CA THR A 170 28.89 -16.83 -72.27
C THR A 170 28.44 -17.98 -71.35
N PRO A 171 28.36 -17.78 -70.02
CA PRO A 171 27.84 -18.79 -69.12
C PRO A 171 26.30 -18.92 -69.21
N SER A 172 25.62 -18.13 -70.04
CA SER A 172 24.16 -18.19 -70.20
C SER A 172 23.73 -19.13 -71.33
N LYS A 173 22.75 -20.00 -71.03
CA LYS A 173 22.00 -20.78 -72.03
C LYS A 173 20.72 -20.07 -72.48
N ASN A 174 20.49 -18.83 -72.03
CA ASN A 174 19.38 -18.02 -72.49
C ASN A 174 19.75 -17.36 -73.84
N PRO A 175 19.01 -17.63 -74.93
CA PRO A 175 19.32 -17.05 -76.24
C PRO A 175 19.24 -15.51 -76.27
N GLU A 176 18.56 -14.90 -75.29
CA GLU A 176 18.43 -13.44 -75.16
C GLU A 176 19.60 -12.77 -74.42
N ILE A 177 20.51 -13.53 -73.80
CA ILE A 177 21.64 -13.00 -73.03
C ILE A 177 22.95 -13.54 -73.61
N LYS A 178 23.50 -12.82 -74.59
CA LYS A 178 24.75 -13.21 -75.28
C LYS A 178 25.94 -12.41 -74.79
N THR A 179 25.70 -11.20 -74.30
CA THR A 179 26.72 -10.27 -73.81
C THR A 179 26.44 -9.84 -72.37
N LYS A 180 27.48 -9.32 -71.70
CA LYS A 180 27.37 -8.71 -70.37
C LYS A 180 26.39 -7.53 -70.33
N LYS A 181 26.27 -6.80 -71.44
CA LYS A 181 25.29 -5.72 -71.61
C LYS A 181 23.86 -6.27 -71.58
N ASP A 182 23.61 -7.39 -72.24
CA ASP A 182 22.30 -8.05 -72.24
C ASP A 182 21.91 -8.52 -70.82
N LEU A 183 22.88 -9.02 -70.04
CA LEU A 183 22.65 -9.35 -68.63
C LEU A 183 22.31 -8.10 -67.81
N LYS A 184 23.04 -6.99 -68.02
CA LYS A 184 22.77 -5.71 -67.35
C LYS A 184 21.36 -5.20 -67.66
N GLU A 185 20.91 -5.32 -68.92
CA GLU A 185 19.55 -4.94 -69.34
C GLU A 185 18.48 -5.87 -68.76
N ALA A 186 18.71 -7.19 -68.76
CA ALA A 186 17.80 -8.17 -68.15
C ALA A 186 17.61 -7.92 -66.64
N LEU A 187 18.69 -7.63 -65.92
CA LEU A 187 18.63 -7.27 -64.51
C LEU A 187 17.88 -5.96 -64.27
N LYS A 188 18.13 -4.92 -65.07
CA LYS A 188 17.36 -3.66 -65.01
C LYS A 188 15.87 -3.87 -65.27
N LYS A 189 15.51 -4.78 -66.18
CA LYS A 189 14.11 -5.16 -66.43
C LYS A 189 13.48 -5.83 -65.20
N LEU A 190 14.16 -6.80 -64.57
CA LEU A 190 13.69 -7.46 -63.35
C LEU A 190 13.54 -6.51 -62.16
N VAL A 191 14.43 -5.50 -62.06
CA VAL A 191 14.33 -4.39 -61.09
C VAL A 191 13.06 -3.57 -61.36
N LYS A 192 12.85 -3.17 -62.62
CA LYS A 192 11.67 -2.37 -63.03
C LYS A 192 10.35 -3.10 -62.77
N GLU A 193 10.33 -4.41 -62.98
CA GLU A 193 9.19 -5.29 -62.73
C GLU A 193 9.04 -5.69 -61.25
N LYS A 194 9.96 -5.27 -60.36
CA LYS A 194 9.97 -5.56 -58.92
C LYS A 194 10.04 -7.06 -58.55
N ILE A 195 10.52 -7.89 -59.47
CA ILE A 195 10.58 -9.36 -59.33
C ILE A 195 12.00 -9.92 -59.18
N LEU A 196 13.01 -9.06 -59.05
CA LEU A 196 14.40 -9.48 -58.84
C LEU A 196 14.51 -10.48 -57.65
N PRO A 197 15.16 -11.64 -57.83
CA PRO A 197 15.28 -12.64 -56.77
C PRO A 197 16.30 -12.18 -55.71
N LEU A 198 15.87 -12.07 -54.46
CA LEU A 198 16.68 -11.57 -53.33
C LEU A 198 16.87 -12.63 -52.24
N ALA A 199 18.04 -12.63 -51.60
CA ALA A 199 18.33 -13.38 -50.39
C ALA A 199 18.01 -12.50 -49.18
N TYR A 200 16.76 -12.56 -48.70
CA TYR A 200 16.24 -11.61 -47.71
C TYR A 200 17.02 -11.54 -46.39
N GLU A 201 17.73 -12.59 -46.01
CA GLU A 201 18.55 -12.60 -44.78
C GLU A 201 19.89 -11.88 -44.94
N LYS A 202 20.40 -11.76 -46.17
CA LYS A 202 21.75 -11.25 -46.45
C LYS A 202 21.81 -9.89 -47.15
N ASN A 203 20.66 -9.32 -47.54
CA ASN A 203 20.57 -8.08 -48.32
C ASN A 203 21.35 -8.13 -49.66
N GLU A 204 21.34 -9.30 -50.29
CA GLU A 204 22.04 -9.58 -51.54
C GLU A 204 21.05 -10.14 -52.57
N ILE A 205 21.40 -10.09 -53.85
CA ILE A 205 20.71 -10.78 -54.94
C ILE A 205 20.89 -12.29 -54.73
N ALA A 206 19.80 -13.06 -54.84
CA ALA A 206 19.85 -14.52 -54.72
C ALA A 206 20.45 -15.13 -56.00
N ARG A 207 21.77 -15.07 -56.13
CA ARG A 207 22.50 -15.37 -57.37
C ARG A 207 22.24 -16.78 -57.91
N ARG A 208 22.09 -17.80 -57.06
CA ARG A 208 21.70 -19.16 -57.49
C ARG A 208 20.32 -19.21 -58.14
N LYS A 209 19.36 -18.43 -57.63
CA LYS A 209 18.02 -18.35 -58.19
C LYS A 209 18.03 -17.55 -59.49
N LEU A 210 18.77 -16.46 -59.51
CA LEU A 210 19.01 -15.67 -60.72
C LEU A 210 19.68 -16.51 -61.83
N GLU A 211 20.68 -17.32 -61.49
CA GLU A 211 21.35 -18.25 -62.41
C GLU A 211 20.34 -19.23 -63.00
N LYS A 212 19.44 -19.80 -62.18
CA LYS A 212 18.37 -20.69 -62.64
C LYS A 212 17.37 -19.97 -63.55
N ASP A 213 16.87 -18.80 -63.13
CA ASP A 213 15.81 -18.06 -63.81
C ASP A 213 16.29 -17.51 -65.17
N LEU A 214 17.55 -17.07 -65.25
CA LEU A 214 18.19 -16.59 -66.48
C LEU A 214 18.98 -17.67 -67.24
N LYS A 215 18.87 -18.95 -66.84
CA LYS A 215 19.52 -20.12 -67.45
C LYS A 215 21.06 -20.03 -67.55
N PHE A 216 21.72 -19.42 -66.58
CA PHE A 216 23.17 -19.45 -66.44
C PHE A 216 23.67 -20.78 -65.87
N VAL A 217 24.92 -21.13 -66.19
CA VAL A 217 25.63 -22.25 -65.57
C VAL A 217 25.77 -21.99 -64.07
N TYR A 218 25.50 -23.01 -63.25
CA TYR A 218 25.58 -22.92 -61.80
C TYR A 218 26.97 -22.45 -61.34
N GLY A 219 27.02 -21.47 -60.44
CA GLY A 219 28.28 -20.95 -59.90
C GLY A 219 28.91 -19.81 -60.71
N SER A 220 28.36 -19.47 -61.88
CA SER A 220 28.93 -18.44 -62.77
C SER A 220 28.69 -17.01 -62.30
N LEU A 221 27.59 -16.72 -61.60
CA LEU A 221 27.28 -15.40 -61.05
C LEU A 221 27.58 -15.33 -59.54
N SER A 222 27.62 -16.48 -58.88
CA SER A 222 27.89 -16.62 -57.43
C SER A 222 29.37 -16.80 -57.06
N GLY A 223 30.27 -16.97 -58.03
CA GLY A 223 31.71 -17.16 -57.79
C GLY A 223 32.07 -18.53 -57.23
N ALA A 224 31.16 -19.51 -57.28
CA ALA A 224 31.42 -20.88 -56.87
C ALA A 224 32.13 -21.71 -57.96
N SER A 225 32.35 -21.13 -59.14
CA SER A 225 33.14 -21.69 -60.22
C SER A 225 34.57 -21.16 -60.17
N SER A 226 35.56 -22.02 -60.40
CA SER A 226 36.99 -21.65 -60.52
C SER A 226 37.37 -21.09 -61.90
N LYS A 227 36.40 -20.87 -62.80
CA LYS A 227 36.66 -20.36 -64.15
C LYS A 227 36.79 -18.83 -64.16
N LEU A 228 37.99 -18.34 -64.47
CA LEU A 228 38.31 -16.91 -64.62
C LEU A 228 37.38 -16.17 -65.61
N ALA A 229 36.95 -16.83 -66.69
CA ALA A 229 36.06 -16.23 -67.69
C ALA A 229 34.69 -15.77 -67.13
N TYR A 230 34.24 -16.30 -65.98
CA TYR A 230 32.95 -15.95 -65.38
C TYR A 230 33.03 -14.79 -64.38
N VAL A 231 34.24 -14.39 -63.97
CA VAL A 231 34.45 -13.29 -63.00
C VAL A 231 33.81 -12.00 -63.50
N SER A 232 34.07 -11.65 -64.76
CA SER A 232 33.52 -10.45 -65.39
C SER A 232 32.00 -10.47 -65.63
N TRP A 233 31.34 -11.63 -65.53
CA TRP A 233 29.87 -11.74 -65.55
C TRP A 233 29.28 -11.59 -64.14
N LYS A 234 29.98 -12.10 -63.13
CA LYS A 234 29.69 -11.84 -61.72
C LYS A 234 29.82 -10.35 -61.40
N GLU A 235 30.85 -9.66 -61.91
CA GLU A 235 31.06 -8.22 -61.72
C GLU A 235 29.86 -7.38 -62.16
N VAL A 236 29.17 -7.76 -63.25
CA VAL A 236 27.94 -7.05 -63.69
C VAL A 236 26.82 -7.15 -62.65
N VAL A 237 26.71 -8.30 -61.97
CA VAL A 237 25.75 -8.49 -60.88
C VAL A 237 26.19 -7.73 -59.63
N ASP A 238 27.48 -7.74 -59.31
CA ASP A 238 28.07 -6.97 -58.20
C ASP A 238 27.83 -5.45 -58.38
N GLU A 239 28.07 -4.92 -59.58
CA GLU A 239 27.81 -3.52 -59.94
C GLU A 239 26.34 -3.15 -59.72
N ILE A 240 25.41 -3.95 -60.25
CA ILE A 240 23.97 -3.69 -60.08
C ILE A 240 23.57 -3.81 -58.61
N GLU A 241 24.08 -4.79 -57.89
CA GLU A 241 23.82 -4.96 -56.45
C GLU A 241 24.27 -3.72 -55.68
N LEU A 242 25.47 -3.20 -55.96
CA LEU A 242 25.99 -1.97 -55.36
C LEU A 242 25.17 -0.72 -55.75
N GLU A 243 24.80 -0.58 -57.03
CA GLU A 243 23.92 0.51 -57.50
C GLU A 243 22.59 0.51 -56.73
N LEU A 244 21.98 -0.66 -56.57
CA LEU A 244 20.69 -0.81 -55.88
C LEU A 244 20.83 -0.63 -54.35
N ILE A 245 21.91 -1.12 -53.73
CA ILE A 245 22.18 -0.85 -52.32
C ILE A 245 22.39 0.65 -52.10
N LYS A 246 23.04 1.35 -53.03
CA LYS A 246 23.20 2.81 -52.95
C LYS A 246 21.87 3.55 -53.08
N GLU A 247 20.97 3.10 -53.96
CA GLU A 247 19.66 3.74 -54.19
C GLU A 247 18.63 3.45 -53.08
N PHE A 248 18.62 2.24 -52.54
CA PHE A 248 17.58 1.76 -51.62
C PHE A 248 18.09 1.49 -50.19
N GLY A 249 19.41 1.39 -49.98
CA GLY A 249 20.04 0.89 -48.75
C GLY A 249 19.83 -0.61 -48.54
N GLN A 250 18.58 -1.05 -48.58
CA GLN A 250 18.16 -2.43 -48.43
C GLN A 250 17.41 -2.86 -49.69
N LEU A 251 17.91 -3.87 -50.40
CA LEU A 251 17.43 -4.29 -51.73
C LEU A 251 15.93 -4.67 -51.72
N ARG A 252 15.44 -5.19 -50.59
CA ARG A 252 14.03 -5.54 -50.40
C ARG A 252 13.08 -4.34 -50.55
N LEU A 253 13.58 -3.11 -50.35
CA LEU A 253 12.78 -1.89 -50.39
C LEU A 253 12.41 -1.48 -51.82
N MET A 254 13.12 -1.96 -52.83
CA MET A 254 12.87 -1.71 -54.25
C MET A 254 11.43 -2.05 -54.70
N ARG A 255 10.76 -2.95 -53.97
CA ARG A 255 9.37 -3.33 -54.26
C ARG A 255 8.36 -2.23 -53.94
N TYR A 256 8.73 -1.28 -53.08
CA TYR A 256 7.86 -0.18 -52.69
C TYR A 256 8.18 1.05 -53.54
N GLU A 257 7.15 1.77 -53.98
CA GLU A 257 7.32 2.96 -54.81
C GLU A 257 8.19 4.03 -54.13
N TYR A 258 7.96 4.24 -52.83
CA TYR A 258 8.72 5.16 -51.96
C TYR A 258 9.73 4.44 -51.05
N GLY A 259 10.17 3.24 -51.44
CA GLY A 259 11.22 2.51 -50.71
C GLY A 259 12.64 3.02 -50.95
N SER A 260 12.83 3.91 -51.95
CA SER A 260 14.08 4.68 -52.11
C SER A 260 13.96 5.98 -51.31
N LEU A 261 15.02 6.30 -50.56
CA LEU A 261 15.10 7.56 -49.80
C LEU A 261 14.93 8.78 -50.73
N ASN A 262 15.55 8.77 -51.92
CA ASN A 262 15.44 9.87 -52.88
C ASN A 262 14.00 10.09 -53.37
N LYS A 263 13.21 9.02 -53.54
CA LYS A 263 11.81 9.14 -53.97
C LYS A 263 10.93 9.65 -52.83
N LEU A 264 11.17 9.18 -51.61
CA LEU A 264 10.50 9.71 -50.43
C LEU A 264 10.84 11.18 -50.23
N GLU A 265 12.11 11.59 -50.33
CA GLU A 265 12.53 13.00 -50.24
C GLU A 265 11.82 13.89 -51.27
N LYS A 266 11.68 13.44 -52.52
CA LYS A 266 10.93 14.19 -53.55
C LYS A 266 9.46 14.38 -53.18
N LEU A 267 8.81 13.38 -52.59
CA LEU A 267 7.44 13.50 -52.10
C LEU A 267 7.38 14.52 -50.95
N LEU A 268 8.32 14.44 -50.02
CA LEU A 268 8.40 15.38 -48.90
C LEU A 268 8.68 16.81 -49.39
N ASP A 269 9.55 17.02 -50.38
CA ASP A 269 9.80 18.31 -51.01
C ASP A 269 8.58 18.89 -51.72
N HIS A 270 7.77 18.02 -52.34
CA HIS A 270 6.48 18.42 -52.89
C HIS A 270 5.56 18.92 -51.77
N TRP A 271 5.47 18.19 -50.65
CA TRP A 271 4.66 18.59 -49.50
C TRP A 271 5.21 19.78 -48.71
N ARG A 272 6.52 20.07 -48.77
CA ARG A 272 7.10 21.27 -48.14
C ARG A 272 6.50 22.57 -48.70
N LYS A 273 5.97 22.55 -49.93
CA LYS A 273 5.40 23.73 -50.59
C LYS A 273 4.02 24.08 -50.00
N PRO A 274 3.75 25.33 -49.56
CA PRO A 274 2.49 25.73 -48.92
C PRO A 274 1.21 25.35 -49.68
N ARG A 275 1.21 25.48 -51.00
CA ARG A 275 0.08 25.11 -51.86
C ARG A 275 -0.32 23.62 -51.76
N ASN A 276 0.59 22.76 -51.32
CA ASN A 276 0.41 21.30 -51.26
C ASN A 276 0.17 20.80 -49.83
N TRP A 277 0.09 21.67 -48.83
CA TRP A 277 -0.07 21.24 -47.42
C TRP A 277 -1.37 20.47 -47.17
N HIS A 278 -2.40 20.73 -47.98
CA HIS A 278 -3.68 20.02 -47.92
C HIS A 278 -3.58 18.54 -48.32
N GLU A 279 -2.51 18.15 -49.01
CA GLU A 279 -2.24 16.77 -49.43
C GLU A 279 -1.53 15.95 -48.33
N ILE A 280 -1.03 16.61 -47.27
CA ILE A 280 -0.30 15.93 -46.20
C ILE A 280 -1.28 15.14 -45.33
N PRO A 281 -1.04 13.84 -45.07
CA PRO A 281 -1.89 13.07 -44.18
C PRO A 281 -1.66 13.49 -42.71
N VAL A 282 -2.58 14.27 -42.13
CA VAL A 282 -2.48 14.80 -40.75
C VAL A 282 -3.47 14.12 -39.79
N LYS A 283 -3.11 13.99 -38.50
CA LYS A 283 -4.03 13.57 -37.42
C LYS A 283 -4.68 14.79 -36.76
N ASP A 284 -6.01 14.79 -36.62
CA ASP A 284 -6.74 15.86 -35.91
C ASP A 284 -6.83 15.66 -34.37
N SER A 285 -6.39 14.51 -33.84
CA SER A 285 -6.47 14.20 -32.40
C SER A 285 -5.13 14.40 -31.68
N GLY A 286 -5.09 15.27 -30.67
CA GLY A 286 -3.91 15.69 -29.90
C GLY A 286 -3.29 14.65 -28.93
N VAL A 287 -3.28 13.36 -29.30
CA VAL A 287 -2.49 12.34 -28.58
C VAL A 287 -1.19 12.13 -29.36
N HIS A 288 -0.10 12.59 -28.78
CA HIS A 288 1.23 12.67 -29.42
C HIS A 288 2.13 11.48 -29.12
N ASP A 289 1.58 10.33 -28.70
CA ASP A 289 2.36 9.17 -28.22
C ASP A 289 2.85 8.21 -29.34
N GLY A 290 2.75 8.62 -30.60
CA GLY A 290 3.17 7.83 -31.76
C GLY A 290 4.56 8.16 -32.30
N ASN A 291 5.27 7.14 -32.80
CA ASN A 291 6.62 7.22 -33.37
C ASN A 291 6.85 8.22 -34.54
N LEU A 292 5.82 8.86 -35.10
CA LEU A 292 5.91 9.82 -36.23
C LEU A 292 5.07 11.10 -36.02
N GLY A 293 4.75 11.46 -34.76
CA GLY A 293 4.14 12.75 -34.43
C GLY A 293 2.76 12.98 -35.04
N HIS A 294 2.61 14.10 -35.76
CA HIS A 294 1.35 14.63 -36.31
C HIS A 294 0.94 13.99 -37.65
N LEU A 295 1.82 13.19 -38.25
CA LEU A 295 1.51 12.46 -39.48
C LEU A 295 0.52 11.32 -39.19
N ASN A 296 -0.51 11.22 -40.02
CA ASN A 296 -1.47 10.11 -40.00
C ASN A 296 -0.85 8.88 -40.69
N LEU A 297 -0.46 7.89 -39.89
CA LEU A 297 0.16 6.65 -40.36
C LEU A 297 -0.74 5.89 -41.34
N LEU A 298 -2.06 5.86 -41.12
CA LEU A 298 -2.97 5.14 -42.00
C LEU A 298 -3.03 5.81 -43.37
N GLY A 299 -3.19 7.13 -43.41
CA GLY A 299 -3.18 7.90 -44.65
C GLY A 299 -1.83 7.87 -45.36
N LEU A 300 -0.72 7.85 -44.60
CA LEU A 300 0.61 7.65 -45.16
C LEU A 300 0.74 6.29 -45.85
N TYR A 301 0.27 5.20 -45.20
CA TYR A 301 0.31 3.86 -45.80
C TYR A 301 -0.52 3.75 -47.07
N GLU A 302 -1.70 4.38 -47.10
CA GLU A 302 -2.57 4.40 -48.28
C GLU A 302 -1.96 5.17 -49.46
N LEU A 303 -1.25 6.27 -49.16
CA LEU A 303 -0.65 7.13 -50.18
C LEU A 303 0.68 6.61 -50.71
N THR A 304 1.48 5.93 -49.88
CA THR A 304 2.85 5.50 -50.24
C THR A 304 3.01 4.00 -50.44
N ASP A 305 1.96 3.20 -50.26
CA ASP A 305 1.98 1.72 -50.31
C ASP A 305 3.04 1.10 -49.36
N LEU A 306 3.32 1.75 -48.23
CA LEU A 306 4.28 1.28 -47.25
C LEU A 306 3.66 0.18 -46.35
N PRO A 307 4.43 -0.84 -45.93
CA PRO A 307 3.87 -2.00 -45.24
C PRO A 307 3.48 -1.67 -43.77
N LYS A 308 2.19 -1.72 -43.45
CA LYS A 308 1.60 -1.25 -42.17
C LYS A 308 2.30 -1.74 -40.90
N LYS A 309 2.60 -3.04 -40.79
CA LYS A 309 3.20 -3.66 -39.58
C LYS A 309 4.73 -3.62 -39.61
N SER A 310 5.31 -3.98 -40.76
CA SER A 310 6.77 -4.06 -40.94
C SER A 310 7.46 -2.69 -40.87
N PHE A 311 6.79 -1.62 -41.30
CA PHE A 311 7.38 -0.28 -41.35
C PHE A 311 7.79 0.27 -39.97
N LEU A 312 7.03 -0.04 -38.91
CA LEU A 312 7.33 0.44 -37.56
C LEU A 312 8.28 -0.48 -36.79
N GLU A 313 8.14 -1.79 -36.98
CA GLU A 313 8.87 -2.79 -36.19
C GLU A 313 10.27 -3.09 -36.73
N ASN A 314 10.48 -2.96 -38.05
CA ASN A 314 11.72 -3.46 -38.66
C ASN A 314 12.83 -2.40 -38.76
N LYS A 315 14.07 -2.82 -38.51
CA LYS A 315 15.25 -1.96 -38.48
C LYS A 315 15.62 -1.37 -39.85
N TYR A 316 15.32 -2.07 -40.95
CA TYR A 316 15.66 -1.56 -42.29
C TYR A 316 14.85 -0.31 -42.72
N TRP A 317 13.75 0.02 -42.04
CA TRP A 317 12.99 1.25 -42.29
C TRP A 317 13.46 2.44 -41.45
N GLU A 318 14.51 2.28 -40.64
CA GLU A 318 14.94 3.30 -39.68
C GLU A 318 15.24 4.65 -40.34
N ASN A 319 15.93 4.67 -41.49
CA ASN A 319 16.26 5.92 -42.19
C ASN A 319 15.01 6.62 -42.74
N HIS A 320 14.03 5.87 -43.24
CA HIS A 320 12.75 6.43 -43.71
C HIS A 320 11.96 7.04 -42.54
N ARG A 321 11.96 6.39 -41.38
CA ARG A 321 11.35 6.93 -40.16
C ARG A 321 12.06 8.19 -39.68
N LYS A 322 13.40 8.24 -39.72
CA LYS A 322 14.17 9.45 -39.37
C LYS A 322 13.80 10.62 -40.27
N LEU A 323 13.76 10.41 -41.59
CA LEU A 323 13.40 11.44 -42.56
C LEU A 323 11.97 11.98 -42.33
N LEU A 324 11.00 11.09 -42.06
CA LEU A 324 9.63 11.49 -41.75
C LEU A 324 9.50 12.22 -40.40
N LYS A 325 10.33 11.89 -39.40
CA LYS A 325 10.38 12.64 -38.14
C LYS A 325 10.89 14.06 -38.36
N THR A 326 12.01 14.20 -39.08
CA THR A 326 12.58 15.51 -39.43
C THR A 326 11.58 16.35 -40.21
N PHE A 327 10.94 15.77 -41.24
CA PHE A 327 9.88 16.46 -41.98
C PHE A 327 8.69 16.84 -41.08
N ASN A 328 8.26 15.96 -40.18
CA ASN A 328 7.18 16.27 -39.24
C ASN A 328 7.54 17.49 -38.36
N GLU A 329 8.77 17.57 -37.86
CA GLU A 329 9.27 18.70 -37.06
C GLU A 329 9.34 19.98 -37.91
N GLU A 330 9.94 19.93 -39.09
CA GLU A 330 10.03 21.06 -40.02
C GLU A 330 8.65 21.63 -40.38
N MET A 331 7.70 20.77 -40.70
CA MET A 331 6.37 21.17 -41.14
C MET A 331 5.48 21.60 -39.97
N TYR A 332 5.72 21.07 -38.78
CA TYR A 332 5.15 21.60 -37.55
C TYR A 332 5.67 23.01 -37.27
N GLU A 333 6.96 23.26 -37.50
CA GLU A 333 7.55 24.60 -37.42
C GLU A 333 7.00 25.58 -38.46
N ALA A 334 6.82 25.13 -39.70
CA ALA A 334 6.21 25.92 -40.76
C ALA A 334 4.70 26.19 -40.56
N GLY A 335 4.04 25.54 -39.60
CA GLY A 335 2.60 25.67 -39.36
C GLY A 335 1.70 24.88 -40.31
N ALA A 336 2.29 23.93 -41.06
CA ALA A 336 1.58 23.03 -41.95
C ALA A 336 0.97 21.83 -41.23
N LEU A 337 1.64 21.39 -40.16
CA LEU A 337 1.22 20.31 -39.27
C LEU A 337 0.82 20.86 -37.90
N GLY A 338 0.08 20.05 -37.14
CA GLY A 338 -0.44 20.42 -35.84
C GLY A 338 -1.96 20.29 -35.78
N THR A 339 -2.55 20.63 -34.64
CA THR A 339 -4.02 20.68 -34.52
C THR A 339 -4.60 21.72 -35.49
N SER A 340 -5.92 21.65 -35.73
CA SER A 340 -6.64 22.69 -36.47
C SER A 340 -6.39 24.10 -35.92
N TRP A 341 -6.07 24.23 -34.63
CA TRP A 341 -5.77 25.51 -33.99
C TRP A 341 -4.31 25.95 -34.15
N GLU A 342 -3.36 25.01 -34.15
CA GLU A 342 -1.94 25.33 -34.38
C GLU A 342 -1.71 25.86 -35.79
N ARG A 343 -2.40 25.29 -36.78
CA ARG A 343 -2.35 25.76 -38.18
C ARG A 343 -2.92 27.18 -38.34
N LYS A 344 -3.81 27.61 -37.45
CA LYS A 344 -4.39 28.97 -37.44
C LYS A 344 -3.55 30.00 -36.66
N VAL A 345 -2.50 29.59 -35.95
CA VAL A 345 -1.70 30.49 -35.10
C VAL A 345 -1.12 31.66 -35.90
N LEU A 346 -0.62 31.43 -37.12
CA LEU A 346 -0.05 32.50 -37.96
C LEU A 346 -1.10 33.55 -38.38
N GLU A 347 -2.33 33.12 -38.66
CA GLU A 347 -3.45 34.00 -39.00
C GLU A 347 -3.89 34.79 -37.76
N LEU A 348 -4.11 34.11 -36.64
CA LEU A 348 -4.50 34.73 -35.38
C LEU A 348 -3.43 35.71 -34.86
N LYS A 349 -2.15 35.39 -35.06
CA LYS A 349 -1.04 36.27 -34.70
C LYS A 349 -1.06 37.57 -35.49
N LYS A 350 -1.35 37.52 -36.80
CA LYS A 350 -1.51 38.75 -37.61
C LYS A 350 -2.62 39.64 -37.06
N ILE A 351 -3.77 39.05 -36.71
CA ILE A 351 -4.88 39.79 -36.11
C ILE A 351 -4.47 40.39 -34.76
N LEU A 352 -3.79 39.63 -33.91
CA LEU A 352 -3.28 40.14 -32.64
C LEU A 352 -2.23 41.25 -32.83
N ASP A 353 -1.34 41.15 -33.81
CA ASP A 353 -0.38 42.21 -34.13
C ASP A 353 -1.10 43.49 -34.62
N GLU A 354 -2.13 43.37 -35.45
CA GLU A 354 -2.94 44.52 -35.89
C GLU A 354 -3.67 45.19 -34.72
N LEU A 355 -4.30 44.39 -33.84
CA LEU A 355 -4.95 44.89 -32.62
C LEU A 355 -3.93 45.50 -31.64
N ASP A 356 -2.73 44.93 -31.55
CA ASP A 356 -1.65 45.41 -30.70
C ASP A 356 -1.12 46.77 -31.17
N VAL A 357 -1.00 46.96 -32.49
CA VAL A 357 -0.64 48.26 -33.11
C VAL A 357 -1.70 49.32 -32.83
N LYS A 358 -2.98 48.96 -32.92
CA LYS A 358 -4.11 49.86 -32.61
C LYS A 358 -4.33 50.08 -31.11
N LYS A 359 -3.64 49.32 -30.25
CA LYS A 359 -3.84 49.27 -28.78
C LYS A 359 -5.26 48.84 -28.38
N GLU A 360 -5.87 47.99 -29.18
CA GLU A 360 -7.25 47.47 -29.01
C GLU A 360 -7.26 46.00 -28.57
N LEU A 361 -6.14 45.47 -28.08
CA LEU A 361 -6.10 44.10 -27.56
C LEU A 361 -7.15 43.92 -26.46
N PRO A 362 -7.98 42.85 -26.51
CA PRO A 362 -8.95 42.59 -25.47
C PRO A 362 -8.22 42.16 -24.20
N VAL A 363 -8.32 42.93 -23.12
CA VAL A 363 -7.60 42.66 -21.85
C VAL A 363 -8.56 42.11 -20.80
N ASN A 364 -8.12 41.13 -20.03
CA ASN A 364 -8.86 40.57 -18.90
C ASN A 364 -8.55 41.32 -17.58
N GLN A 365 -9.23 40.94 -16.51
CA GLN A 365 -9.09 41.58 -15.19
C GLN A 365 -7.68 41.45 -14.57
N ALA A 366 -6.78 40.64 -15.14
CA ALA A 366 -5.41 40.48 -14.68
C ALA A 366 -4.39 41.27 -15.52
N GLY A 367 -4.83 42.09 -16.48
CA GLY A 367 -3.94 42.86 -17.35
C GLY A 367 -3.34 42.02 -18.47
N LYS A 368 -3.89 40.82 -18.68
CA LYS A 368 -3.46 39.84 -19.67
C LYS A 368 -4.47 39.77 -20.80
N LEU A 369 -4.09 39.17 -21.93
CA LEU A 369 -4.99 38.99 -23.06
C LEU A 369 -6.23 38.18 -22.64
N ASN A 370 -7.42 38.69 -22.94
CA ASN A 370 -8.67 37.96 -22.79
C ASN A 370 -8.83 36.98 -23.96
N ARG A 371 -8.23 35.81 -23.79
CA ARG A 371 -8.16 34.75 -24.80
C ARG A 371 -9.54 34.25 -25.23
N LEU A 372 -10.52 34.19 -24.32
CA LEU A 372 -11.88 33.75 -24.64
C LEU A 372 -12.57 34.75 -25.57
N SER A 373 -12.57 36.04 -25.21
CA SER A 373 -13.17 37.09 -26.04
C SER A 373 -12.48 37.16 -27.41
N PHE A 374 -11.15 37.12 -27.44
CA PHE A 374 -10.40 37.12 -28.70
C PHE A 374 -10.78 35.92 -29.59
N MET A 375 -10.79 34.71 -29.04
CA MET A 375 -11.10 33.51 -29.82
C MET A 375 -12.56 33.46 -30.27
N MET A 376 -13.51 33.98 -29.49
CA MET A 376 -14.92 34.04 -29.90
C MET A 376 -15.12 34.99 -31.08
N GLU A 377 -14.51 36.16 -31.00
CA GLU A 377 -14.70 37.24 -31.99
C GLU A 377 -13.95 36.97 -33.30
N TYR A 378 -12.70 36.50 -33.21
CA TYR A 378 -11.81 36.39 -34.38
C TYR A 378 -11.59 34.95 -34.85
N ALA A 379 -11.89 33.95 -34.01
CA ALA A 379 -11.68 32.53 -34.33
C ALA A 379 -12.98 31.69 -34.36
N GLY A 380 -14.13 32.28 -34.02
CA GLY A 380 -15.46 31.66 -34.11
C GLY A 380 -15.70 30.49 -33.16
N ILE A 381 -15.02 30.43 -32.00
CA ILE A 381 -15.31 29.39 -31.01
C ILE A 381 -16.64 29.65 -30.29
N ALA A 382 -17.37 28.58 -29.98
CA ALA A 382 -18.56 28.66 -29.15
C ALA A 382 -18.20 28.98 -27.68
N ASP A 383 -19.12 29.62 -26.96
CA ASP A 383 -19.00 30.06 -25.57
C ASP A 383 -18.71 28.92 -24.58
N ASN A 384 -19.13 27.70 -24.91
CA ASN A 384 -18.94 26.49 -24.12
C ASN A 384 -17.57 25.81 -24.33
N ILE A 385 -16.72 26.31 -25.22
CA ILE A 385 -15.40 25.73 -25.50
C ILE A 385 -14.33 26.32 -24.57
N SER A 386 -13.70 25.46 -23.77
CA SER A 386 -12.60 25.86 -22.90
C SER A 386 -11.34 26.20 -23.71
N VAL A 387 -10.97 27.49 -23.76
CA VAL A 387 -9.72 27.94 -24.40
C VAL A 387 -8.47 27.38 -23.72
N ASP A 388 -8.54 27.14 -22.41
CA ASP A 388 -7.44 26.47 -21.68
C ASP A 388 -7.25 25.02 -22.15
N LEU A 389 -8.34 24.30 -22.44
CA LEU A 389 -8.25 22.96 -23.03
C LEU A 389 -7.67 23.02 -24.44
N LEU A 390 -8.02 24.03 -25.24
CA LEU A 390 -7.43 24.26 -26.57
C LEU A 390 -5.92 24.51 -26.46
N CYS A 391 -5.49 25.37 -25.54
CA CYS A 391 -4.09 25.69 -25.29
C CYS A 391 -3.29 24.49 -24.75
N ARG A 392 -3.92 23.59 -23.98
CA ARG A 392 -3.29 22.32 -23.57
C ARG A 392 -3.07 21.37 -24.74
N ARG A 393 -4.00 21.36 -25.70
CA ARG A 393 -3.94 20.52 -26.90
C ARG A 393 -3.11 21.15 -28.04
N SER A 394 -2.78 22.43 -27.92
CA SER A 394 -2.13 23.24 -28.97
C SER A 394 -1.03 24.12 -28.37
N PRO A 395 0.18 23.59 -28.09
CA PRO A 395 1.29 24.33 -27.49
C PRO A 395 1.62 25.67 -28.16
N LYS A 396 1.66 25.74 -29.49
CA LYS A 396 1.96 27.00 -30.22
C LYS A 396 0.94 28.11 -30.01
N LEU A 397 -0.34 27.74 -29.86
CA LEU A 397 -1.40 28.68 -29.52
C LEU A 397 -1.18 29.28 -28.12
N LYS A 398 -0.73 28.46 -27.17
CA LYS A 398 -0.40 28.88 -25.81
C LYS A 398 0.80 29.83 -25.79
N GLU A 399 1.84 29.53 -26.56
CA GLU A 399 3.05 30.37 -26.68
C GLU A 399 2.73 31.74 -27.30
N MET A 400 1.95 31.76 -28.38
CA MET A 400 1.47 33.01 -28.98
C MET A 400 0.74 33.88 -27.94
N PHE A 401 -0.22 33.33 -27.19
CA PHE A 401 -0.91 34.10 -26.15
C PHE A 401 0.03 34.61 -25.04
N ALA A 402 1.04 33.82 -24.66
CA ALA A 402 2.02 34.25 -23.67
C ALA A 402 2.89 35.42 -24.15
N GLU A 403 3.20 35.48 -25.45
CA GLU A 403 3.91 36.61 -26.07
C GLU A 403 3.14 37.92 -25.90
N TYR A 404 1.83 37.93 -26.17
CA TYR A 404 1.02 39.14 -26.00
C TYR A 404 0.73 39.48 -24.55
N ASP A 405 0.62 38.48 -23.66
CA ASP A 405 0.58 38.73 -22.21
C ASP A 405 1.83 39.51 -21.75
N LYS A 406 3.01 39.17 -22.29
CA LYS A 406 4.27 39.86 -22.01
C LYS A 406 4.30 41.27 -22.61
N LYS A 407 3.82 41.47 -23.84
CA LYS A 407 3.70 42.81 -24.46
C LYS A 407 2.78 43.74 -23.66
N LEU A 408 1.66 43.22 -23.14
CA LEU A 408 0.74 43.97 -22.28
C LEU A 408 1.38 44.34 -20.93
N GLU A 409 2.17 43.42 -20.35
CA GLU A 409 2.96 43.66 -19.14
C GLU A 409 4.01 44.75 -19.35
N GLU A 410 4.76 44.71 -20.46
CA GLU A 410 5.76 45.73 -20.83
C GLU A 410 5.14 47.13 -21.07
N ARG A 411 3.90 47.19 -21.56
CA ARG A 411 3.14 48.45 -21.73
C ARG A 411 2.59 49.01 -20.41
N GLY A 412 2.78 48.30 -19.29
CA GLY A 412 2.27 48.71 -17.98
C GLY A 412 0.75 48.66 -17.87
N VAL A 413 0.07 47.89 -18.73
CA VAL A 413 -1.38 47.71 -18.67
C VAL A 413 -1.71 46.83 -17.47
N THR A 414 -2.08 47.45 -16.35
CA THR A 414 -2.46 46.70 -15.15
C THR A 414 -3.95 46.37 -15.16
N GLY A 415 -4.29 45.13 -14.83
CA GLY A 415 -5.66 44.60 -14.94
C GLY A 415 -6.71 45.21 -14.01
N TYR A 416 -6.29 46.05 -13.07
CA TYR A 416 -7.12 46.43 -11.94
C TYR A 416 -7.27 47.95 -11.85
N SER A 417 -8.50 48.42 -12.00
CA SER A 417 -8.92 49.81 -11.75
C SER A 417 -8.65 50.33 -10.33
N GLY A 418 -8.04 49.51 -9.46
CA GLY A 418 -7.59 49.86 -8.12
C GLY A 418 -6.18 50.49 -8.06
N ASP A 419 -5.34 50.30 -9.08
CA ASP A 419 -3.96 50.82 -9.06
C ASP A 419 -3.89 52.36 -9.06
N ALA A 420 -4.95 53.04 -9.52
CA ALA A 420 -5.09 54.49 -9.41
C ALA A 420 -5.03 55.00 -7.96
N PHE A 421 -5.39 54.16 -6.98
CA PHE A 421 -5.43 54.50 -5.55
C PHE A 421 -4.14 54.15 -4.80
N LYS A 422 -3.08 53.71 -5.52
CA LYS A 422 -1.83 53.23 -4.92
C LYS A 422 -1.11 54.30 -4.11
N ASN A 423 -1.09 55.54 -4.59
CA ASN A 423 -0.41 56.65 -3.92
C ASN A 423 -1.19 57.12 -2.68
N GLU A 424 -2.51 57.24 -2.80
CA GLU A 424 -3.40 57.62 -1.70
C GLU A 424 -3.40 56.56 -0.58
N LEU A 425 -3.33 55.27 -0.92
CA LEU A 425 -3.18 54.18 0.05
C LEU A 425 -1.84 54.26 0.79
N LYS A 426 -0.74 54.57 0.09
CA LYS A 426 0.58 54.74 0.73
C LYS A 426 0.54 55.87 1.75
N GLU A 427 -0.05 57.01 1.39
CA GLU A 427 -0.16 58.17 2.27
C GLU A 427 -1.01 57.86 3.53
N LEU A 428 -2.13 57.14 3.37
CA LEU A 428 -2.95 56.69 4.52
C LEU A 428 -2.18 55.75 5.44
N ILE A 429 -1.34 54.88 4.89
CA ILE A 429 -0.52 53.93 5.66
C ILE A 429 0.65 54.66 6.35
N GLU A 430 1.37 55.53 5.66
CA GLU A 430 2.52 56.26 6.23
C GLU A 430 2.09 57.21 7.36
N ASN A 431 0.91 57.82 7.24
CA ASN A 431 0.34 58.68 8.27
C ASN A 431 -0.36 57.92 9.41
N GLY A 432 -0.30 56.59 9.43
CA GLY A 432 -0.93 55.76 10.47
C GLY A 432 -2.47 55.84 10.49
N ASN A 433 -3.09 56.29 9.40
CA ASN A 433 -4.52 56.59 9.34
C ASN A 433 -5.36 55.35 9.00
N TYR A 434 -5.13 54.24 9.69
CA TYR A 434 -5.84 52.98 9.54
C TYR A 434 -6.15 52.34 10.89
N LYS A 435 -7.20 51.50 10.94
CA LYS A 435 -7.55 50.73 12.15
C LYS A 435 -7.05 49.31 11.99
N LEU A 436 -6.61 48.69 13.07
CA LEU A 436 -6.25 47.28 13.10
C LEU A 436 -7.48 46.40 13.35
N ASN A 437 -7.40 45.15 12.92
CA ASN A 437 -8.37 44.11 13.25
C ASN A 437 -8.17 43.63 14.69
N LYS A 438 -9.06 42.75 15.17
CA LYS A 438 -9.01 42.16 16.52
C LYS A 438 -7.74 41.34 16.83
N ASP A 439 -6.91 41.08 15.82
CA ASP A 439 -5.62 40.41 15.97
C ASP A 439 -4.46 41.39 16.21
N ASN A 440 -4.73 42.70 16.20
CA ASN A 440 -3.80 43.81 16.49
C ASN A 440 -2.56 43.89 15.59
N PHE A 441 -2.45 43.10 14.51
CA PHE A 441 -1.36 43.25 13.53
C PHE A 441 -1.84 43.28 12.08
N ARG A 442 -3.08 42.86 11.79
CA ARG A 442 -3.68 43.01 10.45
C ARG A 442 -4.48 44.30 10.36
N ILE A 443 -4.42 44.96 9.22
CA ILE A 443 -5.15 46.20 8.95
C ILE A 443 -6.61 45.86 8.61
N ASN A 444 -7.54 46.64 9.14
CA ASN A 444 -8.97 46.52 8.83
C ASN A 444 -9.24 46.99 7.40
N ARG A 445 -9.23 46.02 6.47
CA ARG A 445 -9.42 46.23 5.03
C ARG A 445 -10.77 46.90 4.69
N PRO A 446 -11.93 46.52 5.28
CA PRO A 446 -13.19 47.25 5.06
C PRO A 446 -13.14 48.73 5.47
N GLY A 447 -12.52 49.04 6.62
CA GLY A 447 -12.37 50.41 7.09
C GLY A 447 -11.41 51.24 6.23
N LEU A 448 -10.35 50.61 5.75
CA LEU A 448 -9.36 51.21 4.86
C LEU A 448 -9.93 51.47 3.45
N ALA A 449 -10.68 50.51 2.90
CA ALA A 449 -11.37 50.65 1.62
C ALA A 449 -12.39 51.81 1.64
N LYS A 450 -13.13 51.96 2.76
CA LYS A 450 -14.05 53.09 2.95
C LYS A 450 -13.34 54.46 2.94
N LYS A 451 -12.12 54.55 3.48
CA LYS A 451 -11.32 55.78 3.45
C LYS A 451 -10.78 56.12 2.06
N LEU A 452 -10.51 55.10 1.25
CA LEU A 452 -10.06 55.23 -0.14
C LEU A 452 -11.21 55.41 -1.14
N GLY A 453 -12.47 55.45 -0.69
CA GLY A 453 -13.63 55.55 -1.58
C GLY A 453 -13.84 54.35 -2.50
N ILE A 454 -13.29 53.17 -2.15
CA ILE A 454 -13.41 51.92 -2.94
C ILE A 454 -14.09 50.80 -2.16
N THR A 455 -14.50 49.73 -2.85
CA THR A 455 -15.04 48.54 -2.20
C THR A 455 -13.94 47.65 -1.63
N ASP A 456 -14.23 46.94 -0.53
CA ASP A 456 -13.30 45.99 0.10
C ASP A 456 -12.84 44.88 -0.87
N GLN A 457 -13.74 44.42 -1.75
CA GLN A 457 -13.38 43.50 -2.82
C GLN A 457 -12.36 44.10 -3.80
N LYS A 458 -12.46 45.39 -4.14
CA LYS A 458 -11.54 46.05 -5.05
C LYS A 458 -10.15 46.23 -4.43
N LEU A 459 -10.10 46.54 -3.14
CA LEU A 459 -8.85 46.56 -2.35
C LEU A 459 -8.18 45.18 -2.33
N GLY A 460 -8.96 44.12 -2.11
CA GLY A 460 -8.44 42.74 -1.99
C GLY A 460 -8.11 42.03 -3.31
N LYS A 461 -8.71 42.45 -4.44
CA LYS A 461 -8.42 41.89 -5.77
C LYS A 461 -7.25 42.58 -6.46
N THR A 462 -6.89 43.79 -6.04
CA THR A 462 -5.78 44.54 -6.62
C THR A 462 -4.48 44.15 -5.93
N ALA A 463 -3.61 43.43 -6.65
CA ALA A 463 -2.37 42.90 -6.10
C ALA A 463 -1.44 44.01 -5.54
N SER A 464 -1.33 45.14 -6.24
CA SER A 464 -0.43 46.23 -5.85
C SER A 464 -0.87 46.94 -4.55
N LEU A 465 -2.18 47.06 -4.30
CA LEU A 465 -2.72 47.61 -3.05
C LEU A 465 -2.53 46.60 -1.90
N THR A 466 -2.73 45.32 -2.20
CA THR A 466 -2.57 44.24 -1.21
C THR A 466 -1.13 44.15 -0.72
N GLU A 467 -0.15 44.29 -1.61
CA GLU A 467 1.28 44.25 -1.26
C GLU A 467 1.69 45.38 -0.30
N ILE A 468 1.16 46.60 -0.49
CA ILE A 468 1.43 47.74 0.40
C ILE A 468 0.87 47.47 1.81
N ILE A 469 -0.35 46.94 1.87
CA ILE A 469 -1.00 46.56 3.14
C ILE A 469 -0.18 45.48 3.85
N GLU A 470 0.19 44.42 3.13
CA GLU A 470 0.96 43.30 3.69
C GLU A 470 2.33 43.74 4.20
N LYS A 471 3.00 44.67 3.51
CA LYS A 471 4.29 45.22 3.95
C LYS A 471 4.18 45.98 5.29
N GLU A 472 3.13 46.77 5.48
CA GLU A 472 2.89 47.44 6.76
C GLU A 472 2.45 46.45 7.85
N GLU A 473 1.58 45.49 7.55
CA GLU A 473 1.21 44.42 8.49
C GLU A 473 2.45 43.63 8.98
N GLN A 474 3.41 43.37 8.08
CA GLN A 474 4.70 42.76 8.46
C GLN A 474 5.55 43.67 9.34
N LYS A 475 5.60 44.98 9.08
CA LYS A 475 6.33 45.95 9.91
C LYS A 475 5.73 46.04 11.31
N ILE A 476 4.40 46.07 11.43
CA ILE A 476 3.67 46.03 12.71
C ILE A 476 3.99 44.72 13.45
N LEU A 477 3.94 43.58 12.75
CA LEU A 477 4.28 42.28 13.31
C LEU A 477 5.72 42.21 13.84
N VAL A 478 6.69 42.77 13.11
CA VAL A 478 8.09 42.89 13.57
C VAL A 478 8.20 43.82 14.79
N GLY A 479 7.37 44.87 14.87
CA GLY A 479 7.25 45.72 16.05
C GLY A 479 6.84 44.95 17.30
N TYR A 480 5.82 44.09 17.21
CA TYR A 480 5.41 43.20 18.30
C TYR A 480 6.51 42.22 18.72
N LYS A 481 7.33 41.72 17.78
CA LYS A 481 8.48 40.86 18.11
C LYS A 481 9.60 41.58 18.87
N LYS A 482 9.68 42.92 18.80
CA LYS A 482 10.74 43.75 19.41
C LYS A 482 10.38 44.33 20.78
N GLY A 483 9.14 44.18 21.27
CA GLY A 483 8.73 44.63 22.60
C GLY A 483 9.47 43.89 23.72
N LYS A 484 10.64 44.39 24.12
CA LYS A 484 11.44 43.89 25.25
C LYS A 484 10.97 44.56 26.54
N THR A 485 10.42 43.78 27.47
CA THR A 485 10.31 44.17 28.89
C THR A 485 11.28 43.35 29.75
N ILE A 486 11.72 43.91 30.87
CA ILE A 486 13.01 43.61 31.53
C ILE A 486 13.02 42.33 32.41
N LYS A 487 11.92 41.56 32.50
CA LYS A 487 11.89 40.36 33.37
C LYS A 487 11.47 39.09 32.64
N THR A 488 12.39 38.14 32.56
CA THR A 488 12.21 36.84 31.94
C THR A 488 11.84 35.78 32.99
N PHE A 489 10.79 34.98 32.75
CA PHE A 489 10.40 33.88 33.63
C PHE A 489 10.82 32.52 33.05
N ASN A 490 11.32 31.61 33.88
CA ASN A 490 11.52 30.21 33.48
C ASN A 490 10.18 29.47 33.56
N VAL A 491 9.69 29.01 32.41
CA VAL A 491 8.48 28.20 32.31
C VAL A 491 8.87 26.85 31.71
N TYR A 492 8.54 25.74 32.39
CA TYR A 492 8.85 24.37 31.95
C TYR A 492 10.32 24.07 31.60
N GLY A 493 11.28 24.66 32.32
CA GLY A 493 12.71 24.42 32.04
C GLY A 493 13.21 24.98 30.70
N SER A 494 12.39 25.77 30.00
CA SER A 494 12.83 26.52 28.82
C SER A 494 13.52 27.81 29.26
N PRO A 495 14.68 28.17 28.69
CA PRO A 495 15.32 29.43 29.00
C PRO A 495 14.40 30.60 28.61
N HIS A 496 14.20 31.52 29.55
CA HIS A 496 13.80 32.92 29.39
C HIS A 496 13.20 33.32 28.03
N ILE A 497 11.88 33.17 27.90
CA ILE A 497 11.15 33.61 26.70
C ILE A 497 10.45 34.95 27.02
N ASN A 498 10.70 36.00 26.24
CA ASN A 498 10.13 37.34 26.44
C ASN A 498 9.21 37.73 25.28
N TYR A 499 7.92 37.93 25.53
CA TYR A 499 6.95 38.30 24.49
C TYR A 499 5.90 39.35 24.90
N GLY A 500 6.06 40.05 26.04
CA GLY A 500 5.08 41.06 26.49
C GLY A 500 3.67 40.53 26.78
N ALA A 501 2.71 41.43 27.06
CA ALA A 501 1.29 41.08 27.27
C ALA A 501 0.54 40.71 25.97
N CYS A 502 1.15 40.96 24.80
CA CYS A 502 0.60 40.59 23.49
C CYS A 502 1.56 39.67 22.73
N PRO A 503 1.78 38.43 23.20
CA PRO A 503 2.78 37.58 22.60
C PRO A 503 2.38 37.06 21.23
N TYR A 504 3.36 37.02 20.32
CA TYR A 504 3.22 36.36 19.02
C TYR A 504 3.56 34.87 19.11
N SER A 505 2.67 34.00 18.64
CA SER A 505 2.98 32.59 18.41
C SER A 505 3.42 32.36 16.97
N GLU A 506 4.66 31.95 16.76
CA GLU A 506 5.14 31.53 15.44
C GLU A 506 4.40 30.31 14.92
N ARG A 507 4.15 29.32 15.79
CA ARG A 507 3.43 28.08 15.44
C ARG A 507 2.01 28.38 14.94
N HIS A 508 1.31 29.30 15.60
CA HIS A 508 -0.09 29.60 15.29
C HIS A 508 -0.27 30.83 14.38
N LYS A 509 0.83 31.50 14.01
CA LYS A 509 0.88 32.72 13.19
C LYS A 509 -0.09 33.80 13.65
N ARG A 510 -0.15 34.06 14.97
CA ARG A 510 -1.12 34.97 15.59
C ARG A 510 -0.58 35.63 16.86
N VAL A 511 -0.99 36.87 17.10
CA VAL A 511 -0.81 37.60 18.37
C VAL A 511 -1.98 37.30 19.31
N PHE A 512 -1.66 36.99 20.56
CA PHE A 512 -2.64 36.75 21.63
C PHE A 512 -2.66 37.94 22.58
N ASP A 513 -3.83 38.55 22.76
CA ASP A 513 -3.94 39.81 23.52
C ASP A 513 -4.36 39.58 24.99
N PHE A 514 -3.45 39.84 25.92
CA PHE A 514 -3.70 39.81 27.37
C PHE A 514 -3.67 41.21 28.02
N GLU A 515 -3.78 42.30 27.26
CA GLU A 515 -3.74 43.67 27.81
C GLU A 515 -4.84 43.94 28.83
N ASP A 516 -6.00 43.31 28.68
CA ASP A 516 -7.10 43.43 29.64
C ASP A 516 -6.73 42.88 31.03
N LEU A 517 -5.78 41.95 31.12
CA LEU A 517 -5.26 41.48 32.41
C LEU A 517 -4.29 42.47 33.05
N VAL A 518 -3.65 43.36 32.28
CA VAL A 518 -2.71 44.37 32.82
C VAL A 518 -3.45 45.30 33.79
N LYS A 519 -4.66 45.71 33.44
CA LYS A 519 -5.50 46.55 34.32
C LYS A 519 -5.96 45.81 35.59
N ILE A 520 -6.02 44.48 35.56
CA ILE A 520 -6.56 43.66 36.65
C ILE A 520 -5.45 43.19 37.61
N TYR A 521 -4.30 42.76 37.06
CA TYR A 521 -3.23 42.06 37.78
C TYR A 521 -1.84 42.70 37.63
N ALA A 522 -1.72 43.86 36.98
CA ALA A 522 -0.48 44.50 36.58
C ALA A 522 0.24 43.80 35.40
N LEU A 523 1.23 44.52 34.82
CA LEU A 523 1.92 44.13 33.60
C LEU A 523 2.70 42.83 33.79
N GLU A 524 3.43 42.69 34.89
CA GLU A 524 4.32 41.56 35.17
C GLU A 524 3.57 40.22 35.20
N ILE A 525 2.37 40.21 35.78
CA ILE A 525 1.53 39.01 35.84
C ILE A 525 0.93 38.71 34.47
N ALA A 526 0.44 39.72 33.75
CA ALA A 526 -0.09 39.54 32.41
C ALA A 526 0.96 38.95 31.45
N GLU A 527 2.20 39.43 31.51
CA GLU A 527 3.34 38.92 30.75
C GLU A 527 3.69 37.47 31.12
N LYS A 528 3.68 37.15 32.42
CA LYS A 528 3.94 35.79 32.90
C LYS A 528 2.89 34.80 32.41
N ILE A 529 1.61 35.19 32.43
CA ILE A 529 0.50 34.40 31.91
C ILE A 529 0.62 34.25 30.38
N ALA A 530 0.84 35.34 29.67
CA ALA A 530 1.05 35.38 28.22
C ALA A 530 2.22 34.49 27.77
N THR A 531 3.36 34.54 28.45
CA THR A 531 4.53 33.71 28.16
C THR A 531 4.22 32.23 28.39
N ALA A 532 3.58 31.89 29.52
CA ALA A 532 3.18 30.51 29.80
C ALA A 532 2.16 30.00 28.77
N PHE A 533 1.25 30.85 28.31
CA PHE A 533 0.29 30.51 27.26
C PHE A 533 0.99 30.04 25.98
N ILE A 534 1.99 30.78 25.50
CA ILE A 534 2.75 30.41 24.30
C ILE A 534 3.50 29.11 24.52
N ALA A 535 4.17 28.93 25.67
CA ALA A 535 4.88 27.69 25.99
C ALA A 535 3.94 26.47 26.00
N ILE A 536 2.74 26.61 26.56
CA ILE A 536 1.73 25.55 26.63
C ILE A 536 1.13 25.26 25.24
N THR A 537 0.75 26.30 24.50
CA THR A 537 0.05 26.14 23.22
C THR A 537 0.97 25.82 22.06
N ASN A 538 2.25 26.18 22.11
CA ASN A 538 3.25 25.74 21.13
C ASN A 538 3.48 24.23 21.16
N LYS A 539 2.96 23.49 22.15
CA LYS A 539 2.96 22.03 22.22
C LYS A 539 1.60 21.39 21.91
N ASN A 540 0.51 22.15 21.84
CA ASN A 540 -0.88 21.64 21.79
C ASN A 540 -1.71 22.23 20.62
N LYS A 541 -2.76 21.52 20.15
CA LYS A 541 -3.58 21.93 18.98
C LYS A 541 -4.78 22.85 19.31
N GLY A 542 -5.18 23.02 20.57
CA GLY A 542 -6.42 23.70 21.01
C GLY A 542 -6.26 25.16 21.50
N TYR A 543 -5.48 26.00 20.81
CA TYR A 543 -5.07 27.32 21.34
C TYR A 543 -6.22 28.33 21.54
N LYS A 544 -7.27 28.32 20.70
CA LYS A 544 -8.38 29.29 20.80
C LYS A 544 -9.18 29.13 22.09
N GLN A 545 -9.56 27.89 22.41
CA GLN A 545 -10.29 27.55 23.62
C GLN A 545 -9.41 27.77 24.86
N TYR A 546 -8.11 27.43 24.79
CA TYR A 546 -7.17 27.67 25.88
C TYR A 546 -7.07 29.16 26.20
N PHE A 547 -6.99 30.02 25.19
CA PHE A 547 -6.90 31.48 25.35
C PHE A 547 -8.17 32.05 25.99
N ALA A 548 -9.34 31.66 25.47
CA ALA A 548 -10.62 32.06 26.03
C ALA A 548 -10.78 31.62 27.49
N THR A 549 -10.45 30.36 27.77
CA THR A 549 -10.61 29.76 29.10
C THR A 549 -9.72 30.42 30.15
N ILE A 550 -8.44 30.64 29.85
CA ILE A 550 -7.53 31.22 30.85
C ILE A 550 -7.90 32.67 31.18
N LYS A 551 -8.34 33.45 30.18
CA LYS A 551 -8.81 34.82 30.40
C LYS A 551 -10.10 34.84 31.22
N ALA A 552 -11.08 33.99 30.89
CA ALA A 552 -12.30 33.87 31.67
C ALA A 552 -12.03 33.44 33.11
N PHE A 553 -11.12 32.50 33.33
CA PHE A 553 -10.78 32.03 34.67
C PHE A 553 -10.14 33.12 35.52
N LEU A 554 -9.18 33.88 34.97
CA LEU A 554 -8.53 34.98 35.69
C LEU A 554 -9.50 36.14 35.96
N LYS A 555 -10.39 36.46 35.02
CA LYS A 555 -11.44 37.45 35.26
C LYS A 555 -12.41 36.97 36.34
N PHE A 556 -12.84 35.71 36.27
CA PHE A 556 -13.73 35.11 37.27
C PHE A 556 -13.16 35.19 38.70
N ILE A 557 -11.85 34.97 38.86
CA ILE A 557 -11.16 35.15 40.15
C ILE A 557 -11.24 36.62 40.59
N ALA A 558 -10.89 37.56 39.71
CA ALA A 558 -10.84 38.98 40.02
C ALA A 558 -12.21 39.61 40.28
N THR A 559 -13.24 39.20 39.56
CA THR A 559 -14.61 39.70 39.71
C THR A 559 -15.18 39.35 41.09
N ASN A 560 -14.74 38.23 41.70
CA ASN A 560 -15.26 37.68 42.96
C ASN A 560 -16.78 37.86 43.09
N LYS A 561 -17.52 37.37 42.10
CA LYS A 561 -18.98 37.59 41.95
C LYS A 561 -19.78 37.19 43.20
N TYR A 562 -19.27 36.25 43.99
CA TYR A 562 -19.93 35.72 45.19
C TYR A 562 -19.47 36.38 46.50
N GLY A 563 -18.51 37.31 46.46
CA GLY A 563 -17.98 37.97 47.66
C GLY A 563 -17.29 37.02 48.64
N LEU A 564 -16.74 35.90 48.16
CA LEU A 564 -16.15 34.85 49.00
C LEU A 564 -14.68 35.15 49.33
N GLU A 565 -14.26 34.81 50.54
CA GLU A 565 -12.91 35.11 51.03
C GLU A 565 -11.83 34.34 50.26
N GLU A 566 -12.11 33.10 49.86
CA GLU A 566 -11.21 32.24 49.11
C GLU A 566 -10.81 32.86 47.76
N PHE A 567 -11.75 33.56 47.11
CA PHE A 567 -11.51 34.28 45.85
C PHE A 567 -10.62 35.49 46.07
N SER A 568 -10.92 36.30 47.09
CA SER A 568 -10.10 37.46 47.47
C SER A 568 -8.68 37.06 47.82
N ASN A 569 -8.52 35.95 48.56
CA ASN A 569 -7.22 35.39 48.94
C ASN A 569 -6.43 34.94 47.70
N VAL A 570 -7.02 34.17 46.79
CA VAL A 570 -6.36 33.74 45.55
C VAL A 570 -6.04 34.95 44.65
N TYR A 571 -6.95 35.90 44.49
CA TYR A 571 -6.73 37.13 43.72
C TYR A 571 -5.54 37.93 44.25
N ASN A 572 -5.53 38.21 45.56
CA ASN A 572 -4.47 38.98 46.20
C ASN A 572 -3.12 38.25 46.12
N GLN A 573 -3.09 36.93 46.33
CA GLN A 573 -1.88 36.10 46.20
C GLN A 573 -1.32 36.13 44.77
N ILE A 574 -2.18 36.03 43.75
CA ILE A 574 -1.76 36.15 42.34
C ILE A 574 -1.18 37.55 42.07
N LYS A 575 -1.87 38.61 42.51
CA LYS A 575 -1.49 40.01 42.27
C LYS A 575 -0.17 40.38 42.97
N SER A 576 0.03 39.89 44.19
CA SER A 576 1.25 40.14 44.98
C SER A 576 2.39 39.17 44.68
N GLY A 577 2.17 38.17 43.83
CA GLY A 577 3.16 37.14 43.50
C GLY A 577 3.48 36.18 44.65
N LEU A 578 2.63 36.13 45.68
CA LEU A 578 2.77 35.24 46.84
C LEU A 578 2.37 33.80 46.49
N LYS A 579 2.79 32.85 47.33
CA LYS A 579 2.39 31.45 47.21
C LYS A 579 0.87 31.34 47.34
N ILE A 580 0.23 30.77 46.31
CA ILE A 580 -1.21 30.58 46.27
C ILE A 580 -1.59 29.41 47.19
N ASP A 581 -2.56 29.63 48.08
CA ASP A 581 -3.08 28.56 48.93
C ASP A 581 -3.83 27.51 48.08
N LYS A 582 -3.49 26.24 48.30
CA LYS A 582 -4.01 25.16 47.46
C LYS A 582 -5.49 24.91 47.72
N ASN A 583 -5.95 24.98 48.97
CA ASN A 583 -7.33 24.70 49.31
C ASN A 583 -8.26 25.79 48.74
N ASN A 584 -7.85 27.06 48.86
CA ASN A 584 -8.57 28.18 48.26
C ASN A 584 -8.57 28.09 46.73
N PHE A 585 -7.45 27.71 46.12
CA PHE A 585 -7.36 27.52 44.67
C PHE A 585 -8.23 26.36 44.16
N ASP A 586 -8.22 25.22 44.85
CA ASP A 586 -9.05 24.05 44.52
C ASP A 586 -10.53 24.40 44.63
N TYR A 587 -10.92 25.18 45.64
CA TYR A 587 -12.27 25.71 45.83
C TYR A 587 -12.70 26.63 44.68
N VAL A 588 -11.86 27.59 44.31
CA VAL A 588 -12.07 28.49 43.16
C VAL A 588 -12.24 27.70 41.86
N CYS A 589 -11.44 26.65 41.64
CA CYS A 589 -11.56 25.77 40.48
C CYS A 589 -12.91 25.03 40.45
N LEU A 590 -13.36 24.50 41.59
CA LEU A 590 -14.66 23.84 41.69
C LEU A 590 -15.82 24.81 41.40
N LYS A 591 -15.77 26.03 41.95
CA LYS A 591 -16.77 27.07 41.70
C LYS A 591 -16.79 27.54 40.25
N PHE A 592 -15.63 27.69 39.62
CA PHE A 592 -15.55 28.01 38.20
C PHE A 592 -16.24 26.94 37.33
N LYS A 593 -16.00 25.65 37.62
CA LYS A 593 -16.68 24.54 36.93
C LYS A 593 -18.19 24.52 37.20
N ALA A 594 -18.62 24.84 38.42
CA ALA A 594 -20.04 24.91 38.76
C ALA A 594 -20.75 26.05 38.03
N GLU A 595 -20.17 27.26 38.01
CA GLU A 595 -20.77 28.42 37.35
C GLU A 595 -20.97 28.18 35.84
N ILE A 596 -19.98 27.59 35.17
CA ILE A 596 -20.09 27.26 33.73
C ILE A 596 -21.23 26.26 33.48
N LYS A 597 -21.41 25.26 34.35
CA LYS A 597 -22.50 24.28 34.23
C LYS A 597 -23.88 24.89 34.51
N SER A 598 -23.97 25.77 35.49
CA SER A 598 -25.25 26.34 35.94
C SER A 598 -25.78 27.40 34.96
N PHE A 599 -24.90 28.19 34.36
CA PHE A 599 -25.29 29.33 33.53
C PHE A 599 -24.96 29.18 32.05
N GLY A 600 -24.31 28.07 31.65
CA GLY A 600 -23.91 27.80 30.27
C GLY A 600 -22.82 28.73 29.72
N ALA A 601 -22.44 29.77 30.47
CA ALA A 601 -21.38 30.72 30.14
C ALA A 601 -20.79 31.39 31.38
N VAL A 602 -19.52 31.81 31.31
CA VAL A 602 -18.85 32.67 32.30
C VAL A 602 -18.12 33.78 31.56
N GLU A 603 -18.28 35.04 32.01
CA GLU A 603 -17.66 36.23 31.38
C GLU A 603 -17.96 36.32 29.86
N GLY A 604 -19.17 35.90 29.46
CA GLY A 604 -19.62 35.89 28.06
C GLY A 604 -19.06 34.75 27.19
N ILE A 605 -18.39 33.76 27.78
CA ILE A 605 -17.83 32.59 27.08
C ILE A 605 -18.67 31.35 27.35
N ASN A 606 -19.23 30.76 26.29
CA ASN A 606 -20.06 29.55 26.36
C ASN A 606 -19.29 28.31 26.84
N GLU A 607 -19.98 27.37 27.49
CA GLU A 607 -19.46 26.10 28.00
C GLU A 607 -18.69 25.31 26.92
N SER A 608 -19.19 25.29 25.68
CA SER A 608 -18.56 24.60 24.53
C SER A 608 -17.18 25.16 24.15
N SER A 609 -16.85 26.36 24.61
CA SER A 609 -15.58 27.04 24.34
C SER A 609 -14.56 26.91 25.48
N ILE A 610 -14.95 26.29 26.61
CA ILE A 610 -14.09 26.12 27.77
C ILE A 610 -13.29 24.81 27.68
N GLN A 611 -11.98 24.90 27.91
CA GLN A 611 -11.08 23.75 28.05
C GLN A 611 -10.31 23.81 29.36
N TYR A 612 -10.86 23.17 30.39
CA TYR A 612 -10.30 23.09 31.74
C TYR A 612 -8.85 22.58 31.81
N THR A 613 -8.44 21.78 30.82
CA THR A 613 -7.05 21.28 30.72
C THR A 613 -6.03 22.40 30.66
N VAL A 614 -6.39 23.60 30.17
CA VAL A 614 -5.47 24.74 30.18
C VAL A 614 -5.05 25.10 31.61
N ILE A 615 -5.99 25.11 32.57
CA ILE A 615 -5.70 25.48 33.97
C ILE A 615 -4.76 24.43 34.60
N THR A 616 -5.01 23.14 34.34
CA THR A 616 -4.10 22.06 34.76
C THR A 616 -2.69 22.24 34.17
N LYS A 617 -2.59 22.65 32.89
CA LYS A 617 -1.29 22.95 32.26
C LYS A 617 -0.61 24.15 32.90
N TYR A 618 -1.31 25.22 33.25
CA TYR A 618 -0.71 26.32 34.02
C TYR A 618 -0.23 25.86 35.42
N GLY A 619 -0.90 24.88 36.02
CA GLY A 619 -0.44 24.21 37.25
C GLY A 619 0.86 23.41 37.05
N GLU A 620 0.95 22.61 35.98
CA GLU A 620 2.20 21.91 35.60
C GLU A 620 3.34 22.90 35.28
N ALA A 621 3.00 24.08 34.74
CA ALA A 621 3.91 25.18 34.47
C ALA A 621 4.37 25.94 35.73
N LYS A 622 3.87 25.55 36.91
CA LYS A 622 4.10 26.21 38.22
C LYS A 622 3.67 27.67 38.25
N ILE A 623 2.67 28.04 37.45
CA ILE A 623 2.05 29.36 37.50
C ILE A 623 0.97 29.42 38.58
N PHE A 624 0.21 28.32 38.73
CA PHE A 624 -0.77 28.11 39.80
C PHE A 624 -0.50 26.78 40.52
N PRO A 625 -1.18 26.48 41.64
CA PRO A 625 -1.22 25.13 42.20
C PRO A 625 -1.72 24.11 41.17
N HIS A 626 -1.17 22.90 41.19
CA HIS A 626 -1.59 21.86 40.27
C HIS A 626 -2.98 21.32 40.64
N TYR A 627 -3.94 21.49 39.72
CA TYR A 627 -5.31 21.02 39.89
C TYR A 627 -5.79 20.23 38.66
N ILE A 628 -6.40 19.07 38.90
CA ILE A 628 -6.97 18.21 37.86
C ILE A 628 -8.49 18.25 37.98
N PHE A 629 -9.14 18.84 36.98
CA PHE A 629 -10.59 18.76 36.86
C PHE A 629 -11.00 17.31 36.58
N LYS A 630 -11.67 16.67 37.54
CA LYS A 630 -12.31 15.37 37.30
C LYS A 630 -13.26 15.52 36.11
N ARG A 631 -13.02 14.77 35.03
CA ARG A 631 -13.96 14.71 33.90
C ARG A 631 -15.28 14.18 34.44
N ASN A 632 -16.39 14.82 34.07
CA ASN A 632 -17.67 14.18 34.31
C ASN A 632 -17.64 12.86 33.51
N HIS A 633 -18.20 11.78 34.04
CA HIS A 633 -18.30 10.50 33.32
C HIS A 633 -18.89 10.67 31.89
N ARG A 634 -19.70 11.73 31.69
CA ARG A 634 -20.29 12.20 30.43
C ARG A 634 -19.34 12.87 29.41
N ASP A 635 -18.18 13.40 29.79
CA ASP A 635 -17.26 14.06 28.84
C ASP A 635 -16.25 13.08 28.20
N THR A 636 -16.09 11.92 28.82
CA THR A 636 -15.37 10.77 28.26
C THR A 636 -16.13 10.11 27.11
N SER A 637 -17.46 10.21 27.06
CA SER A 637 -18.26 9.61 25.99
C SER A 637 -18.27 10.45 24.70
N LYS A 638 -18.31 11.79 24.77
CA LYS A 638 -18.47 12.61 23.54
C LYS A 638 -17.24 12.76 22.64
N SER A 639 -16.02 12.48 23.09
CA SER A 639 -14.82 12.61 22.22
C SER A 639 -13.98 11.36 22.00
N LYS A 640 -14.30 10.24 22.66
CA LYS A 640 -13.68 8.93 22.40
C LYS A 640 -14.57 7.70 22.70
N ASP A 641 -15.90 7.82 22.80
CA ASP A 641 -16.69 6.64 22.41
C ASP A 641 -16.55 6.50 20.90
N LYS A 642 -15.54 5.72 20.49
CA LYS A 642 -15.77 4.82 19.36
C LYS A 642 -17.03 4.05 19.77
N GLY A 643 -18.18 4.38 19.17
CA GLY A 643 -19.47 3.78 19.51
C GLY A 643 -19.28 2.29 19.80
N LYS A 644 -19.84 1.82 20.92
CA LYS A 644 -19.66 0.43 21.34
C LYS A 644 -20.03 -0.44 20.14
N LYS A 645 -19.12 -1.30 19.71
CA LYS A 645 -19.36 -2.07 18.49
C LYS A 645 -20.59 -2.95 18.72
N PRO A 646 -21.61 -2.87 17.85
CA PRO A 646 -22.84 -3.63 18.05
C PRO A 646 -22.54 -5.14 18.04
N SER A 647 -23.23 -5.93 18.86
CA SER A 647 -23.29 -7.39 18.75
C SER A 647 -24.35 -7.80 17.72
N LEU A 648 -24.41 -9.09 17.42
CA LEU A 648 -25.44 -9.68 16.57
C LEU A 648 -26.83 -9.46 17.17
N ALA A 649 -26.98 -9.54 18.50
CA ALA A 649 -28.22 -9.21 19.20
C ALA A 649 -28.66 -7.74 19.00
N GLU A 650 -27.69 -6.83 18.81
CA GLU A 650 -27.91 -5.40 18.56
C GLU A 650 -28.18 -5.05 17.09
N ALA A 651 -28.19 -6.04 16.19
CA ALA A 651 -28.40 -5.80 14.77
C ALA A 651 -29.79 -5.18 14.51
N GLN A 652 -29.82 -4.07 13.76
CA GLN A 652 -31.06 -3.36 13.41
C GLN A 652 -31.89 -4.15 12.41
N LEU A 653 -33.21 -4.16 12.59
CA LEU A 653 -34.16 -4.60 11.56
C LEU A 653 -34.06 -3.73 10.30
N ASN A 654 -34.50 -4.24 9.16
CA ASN A 654 -34.53 -3.44 7.93
C ASN A 654 -35.64 -2.36 7.93
N GLU A 655 -36.74 -2.56 8.67
CA GLU A 655 -37.97 -1.73 8.66
C GLU A 655 -38.16 -0.85 9.93
N VAL A 656 -37.15 -0.06 10.29
CA VAL A 656 -37.07 0.60 11.63
C VAL A 656 -38.06 1.75 11.86
N GLN A 657 -38.66 2.35 10.83
CA GLN A 657 -39.43 3.60 11.01
C GLN A 657 -40.81 3.43 11.66
N VAL A 658 -41.46 2.28 11.51
CA VAL A 658 -42.82 2.05 12.02
C VAL A 658 -42.81 1.52 13.47
N ILE A 659 -41.81 0.71 13.81
CA ILE A 659 -41.74 0.00 15.10
C ILE A 659 -41.22 0.91 16.24
N GLY A 660 -40.40 1.92 15.92
CA GLY A 660 -39.79 2.80 16.92
C GLY A 660 -40.77 3.59 17.80
N LYS A 661 -41.95 3.95 17.27
CA LYS A 661 -43.00 4.66 18.04
C LYS A 661 -43.76 3.73 18.98
N THR A 662 -44.09 2.53 18.50
CA THR A 662 -44.84 1.52 19.28
C THR A 662 -44.03 1.06 20.49
N LEU A 663 -42.72 0.86 20.31
CA LEU A 663 -41.82 0.42 21.36
C LEU A 663 -41.45 1.52 22.37
N GLU A 664 -41.43 2.80 21.97
CA GLU A 664 -41.31 3.92 22.91
C GLU A 664 -42.53 4.01 23.84
N ASN A 665 -43.72 3.69 23.34
CA ASN A 665 -44.94 3.65 24.14
C ASN A 665 -44.92 2.47 25.11
N ALA A 666 -44.55 1.27 24.65
CA ALA A 666 -44.44 0.07 25.50
C ALA A 666 -43.40 0.22 26.64
N ALA A 667 -42.29 0.91 26.39
CA ALA A 667 -41.27 1.18 27.42
C ALA A 667 -41.76 2.17 28.50
N LYS A 668 -42.58 3.16 28.11
CA LYS A 668 -43.23 4.08 29.05
C LYS A 668 -44.29 3.37 29.90
N ASP A 669 -45.07 2.48 29.28
CA ASP A 669 -46.13 1.73 29.97
C ASP A 669 -45.58 0.75 31.04
N ARG A 670 -44.30 0.34 30.94
CA ARG A 670 -43.63 -0.53 31.92
C ARG A 670 -42.79 0.22 32.97
N GLY A 671 -42.87 1.55 33.05
CA GLY A 671 -42.19 2.35 34.08
C GLY A 671 -40.66 2.35 34.01
N ILE A 672 -40.08 2.02 32.85
CA ILE A 672 -38.62 2.01 32.65
C ILE A 672 -38.14 3.45 32.39
N GLU A 673 -37.92 4.24 33.44
CA GLU A 673 -37.20 5.53 33.37
C GLU A 673 -35.67 5.31 33.40
N GLY A 674 -35.12 4.68 32.36
CA GLY A 674 -33.67 4.65 32.14
C GLY A 674 -33.21 5.93 31.43
N SER A 675 -32.09 6.54 31.84
CA SER A 675 -31.57 7.73 31.13
C SER A 675 -31.28 7.40 29.65
N MET A 676 -32.20 7.79 28.77
CA MET A 676 -32.29 7.43 27.35
C MET A 676 -31.29 8.17 26.43
N GLU A 677 -30.16 8.65 26.96
CA GLU A 677 -29.22 9.50 26.22
C GLU A 677 -28.18 8.70 25.39
N GLU A 678 -27.99 7.39 25.62
CA GLU A 678 -27.07 6.53 24.84
C GLU A 678 -27.78 5.91 23.61
N LYS A 679 -27.42 6.40 22.42
CA LYS A 679 -28.00 6.01 21.10
C LYS A 679 -27.95 4.49 20.81
N ASP A 680 -26.90 3.81 21.27
CA ASP A 680 -26.68 2.37 21.04
C ASP A 680 -27.59 1.52 21.96
N THR A 681 -27.78 1.93 23.21
CA THR A 681 -28.64 1.26 24.20
C THR A 681 -30.12 1.34 23.80
N LYS A 682 -30.57 2.46 23.24
CA LYS A 682 -31.95 2.61 22.73
C LYS A 682 -32.24 1.59 21.61
N THR A 683 -31.38 1.52 20.60
CA THR A 683 -31.58 0.62 19.46
C THR A 683 -31.59 -0.85 19.89
N PHE A 684 -30.69 -1.21 20.81
CA PHE A 684 -30.60 -2.55 21.36
C PHE A 684 -31.88 -2.99 22.08
N THR A 685 -32.34 -2.19 23.05
CA THR A 685 -33.52 -2.52 23.86
C THR A 685 -34.77 -2.63 22.99
N LEU A 686 -34.93 -1.75 22.00
CA LEU A 686 -36.05 -1.76 21.07
C LEU A 686 -36.09 -3.04 20.23
N ASN A 687 -34.95 -3.48 19.67
CA ASN A 687 -34.92 -4.70 18.84
C ASN A 687 -35.23 -5.97 19.65
N ILE A 688 -34.79 -6.02 20.91
CA ILE A 688 -34.99 -7.20 21.76
C ILE A 688 -36.40 -7.28 22.31
N ILE A 689 -37.00 -6.14 22.66
CA ILE A 689 -38.42 -6.09 23.00
C ILE A 689 -39.26 -6.55 21.79
N ALA A 690 -38.96 -6.06 20.59
CA ALA A 690 -39.68 -6.46 19.38
C ALA A 690 -39.55 -7.96 19.08
N GLU A 691 -38.35 -8.53 19.20
CA GLU A 691 -38.15 -9.95 18.96
C GLU A 691 -38.82 -10.82 20.03
N ARG A 692 -38.75 -10.42 21.30
CA ARG A 692 -39.48 -11.06 22.41
C ARG A 692 -40.99 -11.02 22.22
N GLU A 693 -41.55 -9.89 21.79
CA GLU A 693 -42.99 -9.78 21.51
C GLU A 693 -43.42 -10.64 20.32
N SER A 694 -42.49 -11.02 19.44
CA SER A 694 -42.76 -11.89 18.30
C SER A 694 -42.49 -13.39 18.57
N ARG A 695 -41.91 -13.74 19.72
CA ARG A 695 -41.41 -15.09 20.05
C ARG A 695 -41.74 -15.47 21.48
N ASP A 696 -42.69 -16.39 21.64
CA ASP A 696 -43.12 -16.91 22.95
C ASP A 696 -42.12 -17.90 23.57
N ASP A 697 -41.12 -18.36 22.81
CA ASP A 697 -40.11 -19.33 23.25
C ASP A 697 -38.93 -18.71 24.03
N LEU A 698 -38.87 -17.38 24.13
CA LEU A 698 -37.77 -16.68 24.78
C LEU A 698 -37.97 -16.54 26.30
N PRO A 699 -36.90 -16.67 27.12
CA PRO A 699 -36.97 -16.52 28.58
C PRO A 699 -37.55 -15.17 29.05
N GLU A 700 -38.20 -15.17 30.22
CA GLU A 700 -38.77 -13.94 30.81
C GLU A 700 -37.71 -12.91 31.22
N GLY A 701 -36.56 -13.40 31.70
CA GLY A 701 -35.42 -12.60 32.11
C GLY A 701 -34.71 -11.95 30.92
N LEU A 702 -34.41 -10.66 31.03
CA LEU A 702 -33.84 -9.87 29.93
C LEU A 702 -32.44 -10.35 29.55
N VAL A 703 -31.61 -10.78 30.51
CA VAL A 703 -30.24 -11.24 30.28
C VAL A 703 -30.24 -12.59 29.56
N GLU A 704 -31.11 -13.50 29.99
CA GLU A 704 -31.32 -14.84 29.43
C GLU A 704 -31.86 -14.73 28.01
N CYS A 705 -32.84 -13.85 27.77
CA CYS A 705 -33.38 -13.56 26.44
C CYS A 705 -32.28 -13.08 25.48
N ILE A 706 -31.41 -12.17 25.93
CA ILE A 706 -30.29 -11.65 25.12
C ILE A 706 -29.26 -12.74 24.80
N LEU A 707 -29.00 -13.61 25.78
CA LEU A 707 -28.07 -14.73 25.62
C LEU A 707 -28.60 -15.72 24.57
N GLU A 708 -29.88 -16.07 24.64
CA GLU A 708 -30.52 -16.98 23.67
C GLU A 708 -30.57 -16.36 22.26
N ILE A 709 -30.98 -15.10 22.11
CA ILE A 709 -30.92 -14.40 20.80
C ILE A 709 -29.50 -14.39 20.22
N SER A 710 -28.50 -14.15 21.09
CA SER A 710 -27.09 -14.15 20.67
C SER A 710 -26.62 -15.54 20.22
N LYS A 711 -27.05 -16.60 20.91
CA LYS A 711 -26.78 -18.00 20.53
C LYS A 711 -27.47 -18.34 19.22
N ASP A 712 -28.75 -18.05 19.07
CA ASP A 712 -29.55 -18.32 17.88
C ASP A 712 -28.92 -17.69 16.64
N ARG A 713 -28.62 -16.39 16.68
CA ARG A 713 -28.04 -15.67 15.53
C ARG A 713 -26.64 -16.17 15.21
N LEU A 714 -25.83 -16.51 16.22
CA LEU A 714 -24.50 -17.07 15.99
C LEU A 714 -24.57 -18.49 15.41
N ASN A 715 -25.54 -19.30 15.85
CA ASN A 715 -25.75 -20.65 15.37
C ASN A 715 -26.29 -20.66 13.94
N GLU A 716 -27.26 -19.79 13.62
CA GLU A 716 -27.73 -19.59 12.26
C GLU A 716 -26.60 -19.13 11.34
N LEU A 717 -25.79 -18.17 11.80
CA LEU A 717 -24.63 -17.72 11.03
C LEU A 717 -23.64 -18.86 10.76
N LYS A 718 -23.41 -19.76 11.73
CA LYS A 718 -22.58 -20.95 11.52
C LYS A 718 -23.20 -21.91 10.51
N LYS A 719 -24.52 -22.15 10.56
CA LYS A 719 -25.23 -23.04 9.61
C LYS A 719 -25.11 -22.52 8.18
N VAL A 720 -25.51 -21.26 7.95
CA VAL A 720 -25.51 -20.64 6.62
C VAL A 720 -24.09 -20.61 6.02
N MET A 721 -23.09 -20.25 6.82
CA MET A 721 -21.70 -20.23 6.36
C MET A 721 -21.17 -21.65 6.13
N SER A 722 -21.60 -22.63 6.93
CA SER A 722 -21.25 -24.05 6.73
C SER A 722 -21.84 -24.59 5.44
N GLU A 723 -23.10 -24.33 5.14
CA GLU A 723 -23.78 -24.77 3.91
C GLU A 723 -23.06 -24.25 2.67
N VAL A 724 -22.79 -22.94 2.62
CA VAL A 724 -22.05 -22.32 1.49
C VAL A 724 -20.65 -22.90 1.36
N PHE A 725 -19.96 -23.16 2.48
CA PHE A 725 -18.63 -23.75 2.45
C PHE A 725 -18.64 -25.20 1.99
N LEU A 726 -19.58 -26.01 2.48
CA LEU A 726 -19.74 -27.42 2.13
C LEU A 726 -20.12 -27.59 0.65
N ASP A 727 -21.01 -26.75 0.14
CA ASP A 727 -21.38 -26.72 -1.28
C ASP A 727 -20.18 -26.46 -2.19
N TRP A 728 -19.32 -25.49 -1.82
CA TRP A 728 -18.07 -25.27 -2.54
C TRP A 728 -17.09 -26.45 -2.37
N LYS A 729 -16.94 -26.97 -1.16
CA LYS A 729 -16.04 -28.09 -0.86
C LYS A 729 -16.38 -29.30 -1.72
N GLU A 730 -17.66 -29.67 -1.81
CA GLU A 730 -18.11 -30.79 -2.63
C GLU A 730 -17.73 -30.61 -4.11
N LYS A 731 -17.96 -29.42 -4.68
CA LYS A 731 -17.56 -29.10 -6.06
C LYS A 731 -16.05 -29.15 -6.23
N ASN A 732 -15.28 -28.63 -5.27
CA ASN A 732 -13.82 -28.65 -5.30
C ASN A 732 -13.27 -30.08 -5.22
N GLU A 733 -13.85 -30.95 -4.38
CA GLU A 733 -13.50 -32.37 -4.30
C GLU A 733 -13.80 -33.10 -5.61
N LYS A 734 -14.99 -32.87 -6.19
CA LYS A 734 -15.34 -33.40 -7.53
C LYS A 734 -14.32 -32.97 -8.58
N GLY A 735 -13.94 -31.69 -8.60
CA GLY A 735 -12.92 -31.16 -9.51
C GLY A 735 -11.56 -31.83 -9.33
N LYS A 736 -11.09 -32.01 -8.09
CA LYS A 736 -9.85 -32.73 -7.78
C LYS A 736 -9.89 -34.19 -8.26
N ILE A 737 -11.00 -34.89 -8.05
CA ILE A 737 -11.19 -36.27 -8.52
C ILE A 737 -11.10 -36.31 -10.05
N ILE A 738 -11.84 -35.44 -10.74
CA ILE A 738 -11.85 -35.34 -12.21
C ILE A 738 -10.44 -35.08 -12.76
N LEU A 739 -9.69 -34.15 -12.16
CA LEU A 739 -8.34 -33.78 -12.57
C LEU A 739 -7.26 -34.80 -12.18
N SER A 740 -7.57 -35.74 -11.29
CA SER A 740 -6.64 -36.80 -10.88
C SER A 740 -6.58 -37.97 -11.87
N GLN A 741 -7.53 -38.06 -12.81
CA GLN A 741 -7.57 -39.10 -13.85
C GLN A 741 -6.44 -38.87 -14.87
N LYS A 742 -5.48 -39.80 -14.95
CA LYS A 742 -4.25 -39.70 -15.75
C LYS A 742 -4.37 -40.40 -17.11
N ASP A 743 -5.25 -39.92 -17.99
CA ASP A 743 -5.18 -40.29 -19.41
C ASP A 743 -4.34 -39.27 -20.17
N GLU A 744 -3.01 -39.48 -20.15
CA GLU A 744 -2.07 -38.56 -20.80
C GLU A 744 -2.31 -38.44 -22.32
N THR A 745 -2.79 -39.51 -22.95
CA THR A 745 -3.08 -39.52 -24.39
C THR A 745 -4.26 -38.60 -24.68
N LEU A 746 -5.36 -38.77 -23.95
CA LEU A 746 -6.54 -37.92 -24.06
C LEU A 746 -6.22 -36.44 -23.77
N ILE A 747 -5.41 -36.16 -22.74
CA ILE A 747 -5.00 -34.80 -22.38
C ILE A 747 -4.23 -34.15 -23.53
N ARG A 748 -3.26 -34.86 -24.14
CA ARG A 748 -2.50 -34.36 -25.29
C ARG A 748 -3.39 -34.14 -26.51
N GLU A 749 -4.29 -35.07 -26.80
CA GLU A 749 -5.24 -34.94 -27.92
C GLU A 749 -6.19 -33.76 -27.74
N LEU A 750 -6.71 -33.55 -26.52
CA LEU A 750 -7.57 -32.44 -26.15
C LEU A 750 -6.85 -31.08 -26.31
N ILE A 751 -5.64 -30.95 -25.76
CA ILE A 751 -4.82 -29.72 -25.84
C ILE A 751 -4.45 -29.40 -27.29
N ASN A 752 -3.96 -30.39 -28.03
CA ASN A 752 -3.61 -30.22 -29.44
C ASN A 752 -4.84 -29.87 -30.29
N GLY A 753 -5.97 -30.54 -30.04
CA GLY A 753 -7.24 -30.25 -30.68
C GLY A 753 -7.72 -28.82 -30.42
N PHE A 754 -7.55 -28.32 -29.20
CA PHE A 754 -7.93 -26.95 -28.82
C PHE A 754 -7.01 -25.90 -29.48
N ASN A 755 -5.70 -26.14 -29.56
CA ASN A 755 -4.77 -25.25 -30.28
C ASN A 755 -5.12 -25.15 -31.78
N VAL A 756 -5.51 -26.27 -32.40
CA VAL A 756 -6.00 -26.30 -33.79
C VAL A 756 -7.34 -25.56 -33.91
N TYR A 757 -8.24 -25.74 -32.94
CA TYR A 757 -9.52 -25.02 -32.88
C TYR A 757 -9.35 -23.49 -32.86
N CYS A 758 -8.39 -22.98 -32.07
CA CYS A 758 -8.10 -21.55 -32.00
C CYS A 758 -7.50 -20.97 -33.30
N THR A 759 -6.87 -21.81 -34.14
CA THR A 759 -6.16 -21.36 -35.36
C THR A 759 -6.95 -21.55 -36.66
N ASP A 760 -7.87 -22.51 -36.74
CA ASP A 760 -8.67 -22.80 -37.94
C ASP A 760 -10.17 -22.98 -37.62
N LYS A 761 -10.96 -21.93 -37.90
CA LYS A 761 -12.40 -21.87 -37.62
C LYS A 761 -13.24 -22.81 -38.49
N VAL A 762 -12.70 -23.47 -39.52
CA VAL A 762 -13.45 -24.40 -40.39
C VAL A 762 -13.48 -25.82 -39.81
N LYS A 763 -12.51 -26.20 -38.95
CA LYS A 763 -12.49 -27.48 -38.20
C LYS A 763 -13.32 -27.48 -36.90
N ASN A 764 -14.10 -26.42 -36.68
CA ASN A 764 -14.87 -26.11 -35.45
C ASN A 764 -15.82 -27.24 -34.99
N LYS A 765 -16.39 -27.98 -35.94
CA LYS A 765 -17.43 -28.98 -35.66
C LYS A 765 -16.87 -30.26 -35.04
N TRP A 766 -15.76 -30.77 -35.58
CA TRP A 766 -15.13 -32.01 -35.11
C TRP A 766 -14.67 -31.92 -33.65
N PHE A 767 -13.99 -30.83 -33.27
CA PHE A 767 -13.49 -30.67 -31.90
C PHE A 767 -14.62 -30.65 -30.87
N LEU A 768 -15.72 -29.94 -31.17
CA LEU A 768 -16.89 -29.89 -30.31
C LEU A 768 -17.63 -31.22 -30.26
N GLU A 769 -17.75 -31.94 -31.37
CA GLU A 769 -18.36 -33.28 -31.42
C GLU A 769 -17.55 -34.32 -30.67
N GLN A 770 -16.21 -34.25 -30.75
CA GLN A 770 -15.31 -35.23 -30.14
C GLN A 770 -15.13 -35.01 -28.64
N PHE A 771 -14.93 -33.77 -28.19
CA PHE A 771 -14.54 -33.46 -26.81
C PHE A 771 -15.63 -32.79 -25.97
N PHE A 772 -16.70 -32.26 -26.59
CA PHE A 772 -17.78 -31.53 -25.91
C PHE A 772 -19.18 -32.01 -26.33
N HIS A 773 -19.33 -33.32 -26.53
CA HIS A 773 -20.59 -33.94 -26.98
C HIS A 773 -21.78 -33.58 -26.06
N LYS A 774 -22.93 -33.24 -26.62
CA LYS A 774 -24.09 -32.70 -25.85
C LYS A 774 -24.66 -33.68 -24.83
N ASP A 775 -24.59 -34.97 -25.12
CA ASP A 775 -25.15 -36.03 -24.25
C ASP A 775 -24.18 -36.51 -23.16
N LYS A 776 -22.96 -35.97 -23.12
CA LYS A 776 -21.90 -36.40 -22.20
C LYS A 776 -21.42 -35.25 -21.31
N ASP A 777 -22.23 -34.86 -20.33
CA ASP A 777 -21.97 -33.66 -19.53
C ASP A 777 -20.75 -33.79 -18.60
N GLU A 778 -20.56 -34.92 -17.93
CA GLU A 778 -19.40 -35.14 -17.05
C GLU A 778 -18.07 -35.18 -17.82
N GLU A 779 -18.03 -35.86 -18.97
CA GLU A 779 -16.84 -35.87 -19.84
C GLU A 779 -16.53 -34.47 -20.38
N SER A 780 -17.57 -33.70 -20.72
CA SER A 780 -17.42 -32.31 -21.18
C SER A 780 -16.88 -31.39 -20.08
N LEU A 781 -17.38 -31.54 -18.84
CA LEU A 781 -16.87 -30.81 -17.68
C LEU A 781 -15.41 -31.17 -17.40
N ARG A 782 -15.05 -32.46 -17.44
CA ARG A 782 -13.65 -32.90 -17.31
C ARG A 782 -12.75 -32.23 -18.32
N ASN A 783 -13.12 -32.29 -19.59
CA ASN A 783 -12.33 -31.72 -20.67
C ASN A 783 -12.22 -30.19 -20.52
N LEU A 784 -13.28 -29.52 -20.08
CA LEU A 784 -13.26 -28.09 -19.79
C LEU A 784 -12.26 -27.75 -18.67
N LEU A 785 -12.30 -28.47 -17.55
CA LEU A 785 -11.41 -28.23 -16.40
C LEU A 785 -9.95 -28.49 -16.77
N LEU A 786 -9.67 -29.54 -17.56
CA LEU A 786 -8.33 -29.85 -18.05
C LEU A 786 -7.79 -28.76 -18.98
N LEU A 787 -8.61 -28.24 -19.90
CA LEU A 787 -8.22 -27.13 -20.76
C LEU A 787 -7.89 -25.87 -19.96
N ILE A 788 -8.73 -25.52 -18.97
CA ILE A 788 -8.49 -24.33 -18.12
C ILE A 788 -7.21 -24.53 -17.29
N LYS A 789 -7.01 -25.71 -16.71
CA LYS A 789 -5.81 -26.03 -15.94
C LYS A 789 -4.54 -25.88 -16.78
N HIS A 790 -4.55 -26.41 -18.01
CA HIS A 790 -3.37 -26.41 -18.88
C HIS A 790 -3.09 -25.06 -19.55
N HIS A 791 -4.09 -24.40 -20.12
CA HIS A 791 -3.91 -23.15 -20.88
C HIS A 791 -3.92 -21.89 -20.02
N HIS A 792 -4.57 -21.95 -18.85
CA HIS A 792 -4.82 -20.77 -18.04
C HIS A 792 -4.47 -20.98 -16.56
N SER A 793 -3.65 -21.98 -16.22
CA SER A 793 -3.17 -22.23 -14.85
C SER A 793 -4.31 -22.30 -13.82
N SER A 794 -5.39 -22.98 -14.19
CA SER A 794 -6.62 -23.14 -13.37
C SER A 794 -7.46 -21.86 -13.21
N ILE A 795 -7.14 -20.77 -13.92
CA ILE A 795 -7.91 -19.52 -13.92
C ILE A 795 -8.89 -19.53 -15.09
N PRO A 796 -10.22 -19.53 -14.85
CA PRO A 796 -11.19 -19.49 -15.94
C PRO A 796 -11.06 -18.18 -16.77
N PRO A 797 -10.83 -18.23 -18.09
CA PRO A 797 -10.69 -17.04 -18.93
C PRO A 797 -11.97 -16.20 -19.04
N ILE A 798 -11.81 -14.87 -19.08
CA ILE A 798 -12.89 -13.91 -19.40
C ILE A 798 -12.91 -13.68 -20.91
N ALA A 799 -14.07 -13.31 -21.45
CA ALA A 799 -14.46 -13.34 -22.86
C ALA A 799 -13.71 -12.43 -23.87
N GLY A 800 -12.40 -12.20 -23.72
CA GLY A 800 -11.53 -11.50 -24.68
C GLY A 800 -10.98 -12.40 -25.79
N ASP A 801 -10.56 -13.63 -25.46
CA ASP A 801 -9.86 -14.53 -26.39
C ASP A 801 -10.74 -15.77 -26.72
N ASP A 802 -11.52 -15.73 -27.80
CA ASP A 802 -12.51 -16.78 -28.16
C ASP A 802 -13.74 -16.87 -27.23
N GLY A 803 -14.20 -15.73 -26.75
CA GLY A 803 -15.27 -15.60 -25.75
C GLY A 803 -16.61 -16.33 -26.04
N GLN A 804 -16.89 -16.77 -27.27
CA GLN A 804 -18.08 -17.59 -27.56
C GLN A 804 -17.95 -19.05 -27.11
N PHE A 805 -16.78 -19.66 -27.24
CA PHE A 805 -16.54 -21.04 -26.78
C PHE A 805 -16.70 -21.12 -25.27
N TRP A 806 -15.93 -20.31 -24.55
CA TRP A 806 -15.93 -20.28 -23.08
C TRP A 806 -17.31 -19.97 -22.51
N ARG A 807 -18.02 -18.95 -23.04
CA ARG A 807 -19.39 -18.62 -22.59
C ARG A 807 -20.36 -19.79 -22.76
N ARG A 808 -20.29 -20.52 -23.88
CA ARG A 808 -21.17 -21.68 -24.12
C ARG A 808 -20.85 -22.82 -23.16
N GLN A 809 -19.57 -23.13 -22.94
CA GLN A 809 -19.18 -24.20 -22.02
C GLN A 809 -19.50 -23.83 -20.56
N TYR A 810 -19.28 -22.58 -20.14
CA TYR A 810 -19.69 -22.13 -18.81
C TYR A 810 -21.19 -22.18 -18.62
N ALA A 811 -21.98 -21.70 -19.58
CA ALA A 811 -23.44 -21.74 -19.51
C ALA A 811 -23.98 -23.17 -19.38
N ARG A 812 -23.34 -24.14 -20.05
CA ARG A 812 -23.70 -25.56 -19.97
C ARG A 812 -23.57 -26.13 -18.56
N HIS A 813 -22.52 -25.75 -17.83
CA HIS A 813 -22.21 -26.31 -16.51
C HIS A 813 -22.61 -25.38 -15.35
N GLY A 814 -23.66 -24.58 -15.51
CA GLY A 814 -24.22 -23.73 -14.44
C GLY A 814 -23.53 -22.38 -14.24
N GLY A 815 -22.68 -21.96 -15.16
CA GLY A 815 -21.99 -20.68 -15.18
C GLY A 815 -20.52 -20.74 -14.77
N VAL A 816 -19.82 -19.62 -14.96
CA VAL A 816 -18.38 -19.53 -14.69
C VAL A 816 -18.04 -19.78 -13.21
N ASP A 817 -18.91 -19.36 -12.28
CA ASP A 817 -18.68 -19.53 -10.84
C ASP A 817 -18.75 -21.01 -10.41
N VAL A 818 -19.63 -21.81 -11.04
CA VAL A 818 -19.71 -23.25 -10.80
C VAL A 818 -18.46 -23.94 -11.36
N VAL A 819 -18.06 -23.66 -12.59
CA VAL A 819 -16.81 -24.22 -13.16
C VAL A 819 -15.60 -23.81 -12.31
N HIS A 820 -15.54 -22.56 -11.87
CA HIS A 820 -14.47 -22.04 -11.03
C HIS A 820 -14.37 -22.77 -9.69
N SER A 821 -15.48 -23.09 -9.04
CA SER A 821 -15.49 -23.80 -7.75
C SER A 821 -14.84 -25.19 -7.79
N HIS A 822 -14.83 -25.85 -8.96
CA HIS A 822 -14.14 -27.12 -9.16
C HIS A 822 -12.61 -26.98 -9.20
N LEU A 823 -12.10 -25.77 -9.51
CA LEU A 823 -10.67 -25.51 -9.67
C LEU A 823 -10.07 -24.83 -8.43
N ASN A 824 -10.66 -23.72 -7.98
CA ASN A 824 -10.07 -22.88 -6.94
C ASN A 824 -11.06 -22.51 -5.82
N PRO A 825 -10.54 -21.99 -4.69
CA PRO A 825 -11.36 -21.27 -3.74
C PRO A 825 -12.06 -20.06 -4.36
N THR A 826 -13.36 -19.95 -4.11
CA THR A 826 -14.17 -18.78 -4.50
C THR A 826 -14.21 -17.75 -3.38
N LEU A 827 -14.55 -16.50 -3.71
CA LEU A 827 -14.75 -15.44 -2.70
C LEU A 827 -15.76 -15.87 -1.62
N ARG A 828 -16.86 -16.54 -2.02
CA ARG A 828 -17.87 -17.07 -1.08
C ARG A 828 -17.30 -18.10 -0.13
N ALA A 829 -16.48 -19.04 -0.62
CA ALA A 829 -15.85 -20.05 0.22
C ALA A 829 -14.85 -19.45 1.22
N VAL A 830 -14.04 -18.49 0.76
CA VAL A 830 -13.12 -17.74 1.62
C VAL A 830 -13.87 -16.99 2.72
N VAL A 831 -14.93 -16.24 2.37
CA VAL A 831 -15.71 -15.49 3.36
C VAL A 831 -16.41 -16.41 4.35
N SER A 832 -16.93 -17.54 3.88
CA SER A 832 -17.60 -18.53 4.73
C SER A 832 -16.64 -19.15 5.74
N SER A 833 -15.48 -19.63 5.29
CA SER A 833 -14.42 -20.17 6.16
C SER A 833 -13.91 -19.15 7.18
N HIS A 834 -13.67 -17.90 6.76
CA HIS A 834 -13.23 -16.83 7.65
C HIS A 834 -14.29 -16.45 8.67
N THR A 835 -15.56 -16.42 8.27
CA THR A 835 -16.67 -16.15 9.18
C THR A 835 -16.81 -17.26 10.22
N LEU A 836 -16.70 -18.54 9.81
CA LEU A 836 -16.68 -19.67 10.73
C LEU A 836 -15.53 -19.54 11.72
N TYR A 837 -14.31 -19.24 11.27
CA TYR A 837 -13.18 -18.96 12.16
C TYR A 837 -13.49 -17.84 13.16
N LEU A 838 -14.08 -16.72 12.72
CA LEU A 838 -14.47 -15.61 13.60
C LEU A 838 -15.53 -16.01 14.63
N CYS A 839 -16.49 -16.87 14.27
CA CYS A 839 -17.54 -17.35 15.16
C CYS A 839 -17.00 -18.24 16.30
N TYR A 840 -15.94 -19.02 16.06
CA TYR A 840 -15.32 -19.89 17.07
C TYR A 840 -14.20 -19.21 17.86
N SER A 841 -13.38 -18.36 17.22
CA SER A 841 -12.25 -17.67 17.89
C SER A 841 -12.67 -16.38 18.60
N GLY A 842 -13.72 -15.71 18.12
CA GLY A 842 -13.99 -14.32 18.52
C GLY A 842 -12.90 -13.34 18.06
N ALA A 843 -12.02 -13.72 17.13
CA ALA A 843 -10.92 -12.88 16.64
C ALA A 843 -11.42 -11.60 15.93
N ASN A 844 -10.51 -10.67 15.66
CA ASN A 844 -10.85 -9.49 14.87
C ASN A 844 -10.90 -9.87 13.37
N VAL A 845 -11.76 -9.19 12.59
CA VAL A 845 -11.83 -9.36 11.12
C VAL A 845 -10.45 -9.19 10.49
N SER A 846 -9.68 -8.19 10.93
CA SER A 846 -8.32 -7.96 10.41
C SER A 846 -7.36 -9.12 10.65
N VAL A 847 -7.54 -9.86 11.76
CA VAL A 847 -6.69 -11.01 12.11
C VAL A 847 -7.02 -12.17 11.17
N ALA A 848 -8.30 -12.42 10.90
CA ALA A 848 -8.73 -13.44 9.95
C ALA A 848 -8.15 -13.19 8.54
N GLN A 849 -8.16 -11.93 8.07
CA GLN A 849 -7.63 -11.58 6.74
C GLN A 849 -6.13 -11.81 6.58
N MET A 850 -5.38 -11.76 7.68
CA MET A 850 -3.92 -11.88 7.72
C MET A 850 -3.45 -13.31 7.99
N LEU A 851 -4.35 -14.29 8.08
CA LEU A 851 -3.97 -15.69 8.25
C LEU A 851 -3.20 -16.19 7.03
N THR A 852 -2.06 -16.81 7.26
CA THR A 852 -1.20 -17.42 6.23
C THR A 852 -1.17 -18.94 6.33
N LEU A 853 -0.79 -19.62 5.24
CA LEU A 853 -0.85 -21.09 5.13
C LEU A 853 -0.05 -21.83 6.22
N ASP A 854 1.01 -21.22 6.76
CA ASP A 854 1.83 -21.76 7.85
C ASP A 854 1.21 -21.65 9.25
N ARG A 855 0.01 -21.06 9.37
CA ARG A 855 -0.60 -20.72 10.68
C ARG A 855 -1.66 -21.67 11.18
N VAL A 856 -1.90 -22.78 10.48
CA VAL A 856 -2.82 -23.84 10.91
C VAL A 856 -2.01 -25.04 11.37
N GLU A 857 -1.98 -25.28 12.67
CA GLU A 857 -1.10 -26.26 13.32
C GLU A 857 -1.91 -27.25 14.17
N LYS A 858 -1.28 -28.38 14.48
CA LYS A 858 -1.84 -29.34 15.45
C LYS A 858 -1.87 -28.67 16.84
N SER A 859 -3.02 -28.71 17.50
CA SER A 859 -3.16 -28.21 18.88
C SER A 859 -2.58 -29.21 19.89
N ASN A 860 -2.16 -28.68 21.04
CA ASN A 860 -1.85 -29.47 22.23
C ASN A 860 -3.13 -29.92 22.97
N VAL A 861 -4.28 -29.30 22.67
CA VAL A 861 -5.58 -29.72 23.19
C VAL A 861 -6.14 -30.82 22.28
N PRO A 862 -6.52 -31.99 22.84
CA PRO A 862 -7.11 -33.08 22.05
C PRO A 862 -8.33 -32.60 21.24
N ASN A 863 -8.48 -33.12 20.02
CA ASN A 863 -9.57 -32.77 19.10
C ASN A 863 -9.68 -31.27 18.72
N HIS A 864 -8.63 -30.48 18.94
CA HIS A 864 -8.56 -29.07 18.52
C HIS A 864 -7.49 -28.84 17.45
N THR A 865 -7.54 -27.69 16.80
CA THR A 865 -6.54 -27.16 15.89
C THR A 865 -6.12 -25.79 16.35
N LYS A 866 -4.81 -25.56 16.38
CA LYS A 866 -4.25 -24.28 16.77
C LYS A 866 -4.13 -23.41 15.53
N ILE A 867 -4.77 -22.25 15.56
CA ILE A 867 -4.66 -21.24 14.50
C ILE A 867 -3.93 -20.03 15.06
N THR A 868 -2.84 -19.63 14.40
CA THR A 868 -1.97 -18.54 14.87
C THR A 868 -2.13 -17.29 14.01
N GLY A 869 -2.99 -16.36 14.45
CA GLY A 869 -3.17 -15.06 13.77
C GLY A 869 -2.10 -14.04 14.11
N ASN A 870 -1.91 -13.03 13.25
CA ASN A 870 -1.02 -11.89 13.53
C ASN A 870 -1.83 -10.59 13.70
N LYS A 871 -1.41 -9.74 14.64
CA LYS A 871 -2.03 -8.45 14.95
C LYS A 871 -1.05 -7.31 14.66
N ASP A 872 -0.97 -6.89 13.40
CA ASP A 872 -0.01 -5.87 12.93
C ASP A 872 -0.06 -4.55 13.73
N ARG A 873 -1.27 -4.08 14.07
CA ARG A 873 -1.46 -2.87 14.90
C ARG A 873 -0.91 -2.98 16.33
N ALA A 874 -0.59 -4.19 16.79
CA ALA A 874 -0.01 -4.48 18.09
C ALA A 874 1.43 -4.99 17.95
N LYS A 875 2.19 -4.42 16.99
CA LYS A 875 3.59 -4.78 16.71
C LYS A 875 3.80 -6.25 16.29
N GLY A 876 2.80 -6.85 15.64
CA GLY A 876 2.93 -8.20 15.12
C GLY A 876 2.78 -9.32 16.17
N LYS A 877 2.01 -9.07 17.25
CA LYS A 877 1.76 -10.08 18.28
C LYS A 877 0.96 -11.26 17.70
N ASN A 878 1.45 -12.48 17.94
CA ASN A 878 0.72 -13.70 17.59
C ASN A 878 -0.48 -13.89 18.54
N ILE A 879 -1.65 -14.19 17.96
CA ILE A 879 -2.86 -14.63 18.66
C ILE A 879 -2.97 -16.14 18.43
N PHE A 880 -3.18 -16.91 19.50
CA PHE A 880 -3.34 -18.35 19.43
C PHE A 880 -4.77 -18.73 19.76
N ASP A 881 -5.46 -19.36 18.81
CA ASP A 881 -6.82 -19.86 19.00
C ASP A 881 -6.83 -21.39 18.87
N ASP A 882 -7.21 -22.08 19.92
CA ASP A 882 -7.48 -23.52 19.88
C ASP A 882 -8.95 -23.75 19.54
N ILE A 883 -9.23 -24.16 18.29
CA ILE A 883 -10.60 -24.32 17.77
C ILE A 883 -10.94 -25.80 17.65
N PRO A 884 -12.14 -26.23 18.08
CA PRO A 884 -12.55 -27.64 17.99
C PRO A 884 -12.63 -28.12 16.54
N ASN A 885 -12.26 -29.37 16.30
CA ASN A 885 -12.34 -30.01 14.98
C ASN A 885 -13.76 -30.49 14.63
N LYS A 886 -14.63 -30.68 15.64
CA LYS A 886 -16.03 -31.09 15.47
C LYS A 886 -16.95 -30.03 16.06
N SER A 887 -18.05 -29.76 15.36
CA SER A 887 -19.09 -28.86 15.83
C SER A 887 -20.03 -29.59 16.78
N GLU A 888 -20.60 -28.85 17.72
CA GLU A 888 -21.70 -29.32 18.58
C GLU A 888 -23.05 -29.29 17.83
N ILE A 889 -23.13 -28.56 16.72
CA ILE A 889 -24.31 -28.47 15.86
C ILE A 889 -24.15 -29.47 14.72
N ASP A 890 -25.13 -30.35 14.55
CA ASP A 890 -25.13 -31.34 13.48
C ASP A 890 -25.15 -30.67 12.09
N GLY A 891 -24.43 -31.26 11.14
CA GLY A 891 -24.25 -30.71 9.77
C GLY A 891 -23.37 -29.45 9.66
N VAL A 892 -22.83 -28.90 10.77
CA VAL A 892 -22.01 -27.68 10.75
C VAL A 892 -20.52 -27.99 10.77
N VAL A 893 -19.75 -27.40 9.85
CA VAL A 893 -18.29 -27.44 9.88
C VAL A 893 -17.72 -26.38 10.83
N THR A 894 -16.66 -26.74 11.57
CA THR A 894 -15.98 -25.78 12.44
C THR A 894 -15.02 -24.89 11.66
N GLY A 895 -14.66 -23.76 12.27
CA GLY A 895 -13.62 -22.88 11.72
C GLY A 895 -12.28 -23.61 11.49
N ALA A 896 -11.91 -24.55 12.36
CA ALA A 896 -10.70 -25.36 12.20
C ALA A 896 -10.75 -26.23 10.94
N THR A 897 -11.83 -26.98 10.76
CA THR A 897 -12.00 -27.89 9.62
C THR A 897 -12.09 -27.13 8.31
N ALA A 898 -12.81 -26.00 8.29
CA ALA A 898 -12.88 -25.13 7.12
C ALA A 898 -11.51 -24.54 6.76
N MET A 899 -10.76 -24.04 7.75
CA MET A 899 -9.42 -23.46 7.50
C MET A 899 -8.40 -24.50 7.02
N LYS A 900 -8.40 -25.71 7.58
CA LYS A 900 -7.54 -26.81 7.08
C LYS A 900 -7.81 -27.11 5.61
N TYR A 901 -9.08 -27.29 5.26
CA TYR A 901 -9.45 -27.60 3.88
C TYR A 901 -9.11 -26.43 2.92
N MET A 902 -9.28 -25.19 3.37
CA MET A 902 -8.86 -24.00 2.61
C MET A 902 -7.35 -24.00 2.36
N VAL A 903 -6.53 -24.30 3.37
CA VAL A 903 -5.07 -24.43 3.21
C VAL A 903 -4.73 -25.48 2.16
N ASP A 904 -5.37 -26.65 2.21
CA ASP A 904 -5.16 -27.72 1.23
C ASP A 904 -5.58 -27.31 -0.19
N ALA A 905 -6.71 -26.60 -0.33
CA ALA A 905 -7.20 -26.12 -1.62
C ALA A 905 -6.32 -25.01 -2.23
N VAL A 906 -5.82 -24.08 -1.42
CA VAL A 906 -4.89 -23.04 -1.87
C VAL A 906 -3.54 -23.65 -2.26
N ASN A 907 -3.01 -24.58 -1.45
CA ASN A 907 -1.77 -25.31 -1.78
C ASN A 907 -1.89 -26.11 -3.09
N TYR A 908 -3.08 -26.63 -3.41
CA TYR A 908 -3.31 -27.38 -4.64
C TYR A 908 -3.33 -26.49 -5.90
N THR A 909 -3.63 -25.20 -5.75
CA THR A 909 -3.85 -24.27 -6.88
C THR A 909 -2.62 -23.41 -7.21
N VAL A 910 -1.72 -23.18 -6.25
CA VAL A 910 -0.52 -22.34 -6.41
C VAL A 910 0.72 -23.22 -6.56
N GLU A 911 1.43 -23.16 -7.68
CA GLU A 911 2.52 -24.11 -8.02
C GLU A 911 3.93 -23.82 -7.41
N ASN A 912 4.18 -22.73 -6.66
CA ASN A 912 5.55 -22.28 -6.27
C ASN A 912 5.90 -22.27 -4.76
N ALA A 913 7.11 -22.75 -4.40
CA ALA A 913 7.62 -22.99 -3.04
C ALA A 913 7.79 -21.80 -2.06
N GLU A 914 7.56 -20.53 -2.45
CA GLU A 914 7.46 -19.39 -1.50
C GLU A 914 6.15 -19.40 -0.66
N GLN A 915 5.31 -20.42 -0.91
CA GLN A 915 3.96 -20.70 -0.38
C GLN A 915 3.71 -20.44 1.11
N LYS A 916 4.67 -20.66 2.03
CA LYS A 916 4.35 -20.65 3.49
C LYS A 916 3.79 -19.32 4.01
N LYS A 917 4.14 -18.19 3.37
CA LYS A 917 3.66 -16.85 3.75
C LYS A 917 2.43 -16.37 2.96
N GLN A 918 1.87 -17.19 2.07
CA GLN A 918 0.68 -16.78 1.33
C GLN A 918 -0.55 -16.72 2.23
N PRO A 919 -1.46 -15.75 2.00
CA PRO A 919 -2.72 -15.69 2.74
C PRO A 919 -3.61 -16.92 2.48
N ILE A 920 -4.21 -17.49 3.53
CA ILE A 920 -5.27 -18.50 3.40
C ILE A 920 -6.48 -17.90 2.66
N SER A 921 -6.65 -16.58 2.76
CA SER A 921 -7.68 -15.81 2.09
C SER A 921 -7.48 -15.65 0.57
N THR A 922 -6.54 -16.39 -0.02
CA THR A 922 -6.28 -16.36 -1.45
C THR A 922 -7.46 -16.94 -2.21
N TYR A 923 -8.04 -16.14 -3.10
CA TYR A 923 -9.05 -16.54 -4.06
C TYR A 923 -8.72 -15.91 -5.42
N THR A 924 -9.32 -16.44 -6.48
CA THR A 924 -9.21 -15.88 -7.81
C THR A 924 -10.38 -14.93 -8.04
N ASN A 925 -10.10 -13.65 -8.31
CA ASN A 925 -11.14 -12.73 -8.80
C ASN A 925 -11.42 -13.06 -10.27
N LYS A 926 -12.65 -12.88 -10.78
CA LYS A 926 -13.09 -13.35 -12.11
C LYS A 926 -11.99 -13.18 -13.19
N GLY A 927 -11.26 -14.24 -13.53
CA GLY A 927 -10.15 -14.26 -14.51
C GLY A 927 -8.92 -13.39 -14.23
N GLU A 928 -8.80 -12.82 -13.04
CA GLU A 928 -7.67 -12.01 -12.58
C GLU A 928 -6.76 -12.85 -11.65
N ARG A 929 -5.59 -12.30 -11.28
CA ARG A 929 -4.59 -13.00 -10.46
C ARG A 929 -5.17 -13.46 -9.12
N HIS A 930 -4.50 -14.42 -8.48
CA HIS A 930 -4.77 -14.80 -7.09
C HIS A 930 -4.53 -13.59 -6.16
N GLU A 931 -5.56 -13.18 -5.43
CA GLU A 931 -5.52 -12.04 -4.51
C GLU A 931 -5.96 -12.44 -3.10
N GLY A 932 -5.41 -11.76 -2.09
CA GLY A 932 -5.90 -11.84 -0.71
C GLY A 932 -7.22 -11.08 -0.54
N ILE A 933 -8.01 -11.45 0.47
CA ILE A 933 -9.32 -10.82 0.68
C ILE A 933 -9.23 -9.41 1.30
N THR A 934 -9.83 -8.44 0.63
CA THR A 934 -9.98 -7.06 1.15
C THR A 934 -11.12 -6.97 2.16
N GLU A 935 -11.10 -5.95 3.05
CA GLU A 935 -12.18 -5.77 4.05
C GLU A 935 -13.53 -5.50 3.36
N PHE A 936 -13.49 -4.79 2.23
CA PHE A 936 -14.65 -4.48 1.42
C PHE A 936 -15.28 -5.76 0.84
N ASN A 937 -14.49 -6.60 0.17
CA ASN A 937 -14.98 -7.85 -0.44
C ASN A 937 -15.51 -8.82 0.62
N LEU A 938 -14.82 -8.93 1.75
CA LEU A 938 -15.28 -9.74 2.88
C LEU A 938 -16.64 -9.26 3.40
N ARG A 939 -16.79 -7.96 3.63
CA ARG A 939 -18.01 -7.37 4.17
C ARG A 939 -19.19 -7.51 3.21
N ASP A 940 -18.98 -7.24 1.93
CA ASP A 940 -20.06 -7.25 0.93
C ASP A 940 -20.53 -8.67 0.63
N GLU A 941 -19.62 -9.63 0.47
CA GLU A 941 -20.02 -11.02 0.25
C GLU A 941 -20.63 -11.66 1.51
N PHE A 942 -20.13 -11.32 2.71
CA PHE A 942 -20.75 -11.72 3.98
C PHE A 942 -22.23 -11.29 4.03
N LYS A 943 -22.52 -10.04 3.65
CA LYS A 943 -23.90 -9.53 3.62
C LYS A 943 -24.76 -10.25 2.59
N ARG A 944 -24.20 -10.65 1.44
CA ARG A 944 -24.93 -11.43 0.43
C ARG A 944 -25.30 -12.80 0.97
N ILE A 945 -24.35 -13.50 1.57
CA ILE A 945 -24.58 -14.81 2.21
C ILE A 945 -25.65 -14.68 3.31
N CYS A 946 -25.54 -13.69 4.20
CA CYS A 946 -26.56 -13.49 5.24
C CYS A 946 -27.97 -13.16 4.69
N LYS A 947 -28.08 -12.58 3.50
CA LYS A 947 -29.38 -12.29 2.86
C LYS A 947 -30.10 -13.54 2.35
N GLU A 948 -29.39 -14.66 2.20
CA GLU A 948 -29.98 -15.91 1.74
C GLU A 948 -30.67 -16.68 2.88
N SER A 949 -30.33 -16.38 4.13
CA SER A 949 -31.04 -16.91 5.31
C SER A 949 -32.36 -16.19 5.54
N GLU A 950 -33.42 -16.96 5.71
CA GLU A 950 -34.74 -16.44 6.07
C GLU A 950 -34.70 -15.66 7.40
N TYR A 951 -33.86 -16.08 8.35
CA TYR A 951 -33.73 -15.44 9.66
C TYR A 951 -32.80 -14.23 9.61
N LEU A 952 -31.57 -14.37 9.09
CA LEU A 952 -30.57 -13.30 9.14
C LEU A 952 -30.85 -12.14 8.16
N SER A 953 -31.56 -12.40 7.06
CA SER A 953 -31.88 -11.38 6.04
C SER A 953 -32.67 -10.18 6.59
N LYS A 954 -33.41 -10.39 7.68
CA LYS A 954 -34.21 -9.38 8.38
C LYS A 954 -33.36 -8.30 9.05
N TYR A 955 -32.07 -8.58 9.29
CA TYR A 955 -31.17 -7.78 10.11
C TYR A 955 -29.99 -7.18 9.32
N LYS A 956 -29.57 -5.98 9.73
CA LYS A 956 -28.37 -5.29 9.19
C LYS A 956 -27.10 -5.80 9.85
N ILE A 957 -26.70 -7.02 9.50
CA ILE A 957 -25.55 -7.69 10.12
C ILE A 957 -24.23 -7.28 9.42
N THR A 958 -23.15 -7.21 10.20
CA THR A 958 -21.79 -7.02 9.68
C THR A 958 -20.79 -7.96 10.36
N PRO A 959 -19.67 -8.33 9.70
CA PRO A 959 -18.65 -9.20 10.31
C PRO A 959 -18.09 -8.64 11.63
N SER A 960 -18.05 -7.31 11.77
CA SER A 960 -17.54 -6.64 12.96
C SER A 960 -18.37 -6.86 14.23
N MET A 961 -19.61 -7.36 14.08
CA MET A 961 -20.52 -7.69 15.17
C MET A 961 -20.26 -9.07 15.80
N ILE A 962 -19.53 -9.96 15.11
CA ILE A 962 -19.26 -11.34 15.59
C ILE A 962 -18.45 -11.31 16.88
N ARG A 963 -17.30 -10.62 16.89
CA ARG A 963 -16.44 -10.52 18.08
C ARG A 963 -17.14 -9.94 19.32
N PRO A 964 -17.85 -8.79 19.25
CA PRO A 964 -18.66 -8.32 20.38
C PRO A 964 -19.67 -9.36 20.87
N THR A 965 -20.24 -10.17 19.97
CA THR A 965 -21.22 -11.22 20.34
C THR A 965 -20.54 -12.38 21.07
N VAL A 966 -19.45 -12.90 20.52
CA VAL A 966 -18.70 -14.01 21.12
C VAL A 966 -18.18 -13.63 22.52
N LEU A 967 -17.60 -12.44 22.65
CA LEU A 967 -17.07 -11.96 23.93
C LEU A 967 -18.18 -11.63 24.93
N LEU A 968 -19.30 -11.05 24.49
CA LEU A 968 -20.45 -10.79 25.37
C LEU A 968 -21.08 -12.11 25.84
N LYS A 969 -21.30 -13.07 24.94
CA LYS A 969 -21.81 -14.41 25.28
C LYS A 969 -20.95 -15.05 26.37
N ALA A 970 -19.64 -15.12 26.16
CA ALA A 970 -18.71 -15.68 27.16
C ALA A 970 -18.77 -14.93 28.49
N GLN A 971 -18.91 -13.60 28.47
CA GLN A 971 -19.05 -12.80 29.67
C GLN A 971 -20.38 -13.02 30.41
N LEU A 972 -21.48 -13.25 29.70
CA LEU A 972 -22.80 -13.50 30.31
C LEU A 972 -22.90 -14.93 30.84
N GLU A 973 -22.21 -15.89 30.22
CA GLU A 973 -22.11 -17.27 30.68
C GLU A 973 -21.23 -17.40 31.94
N ASP A 974 -20.16 -16.60 32.05
CA ASP A 974 -19.32 -16.51 33.26
C ASP A 974 -19.08 -15.03 33.67
N PRO A 975 -20.02 -14.42 34.41
CA PRO A 975 -20.02 -12.99 34.72
C PRO A 975 -18.90 -12.55 35.67
N THR A 976 -18.37 -13.47 36.46
CA THR A 976 -17.35 -13.18 37.48
C THR A 976 -15.93 -13.31 36.92
N ASN A 977 -15.76 -14.00 35.79
CA ASN A 977 -14.46 -14.27 35.19
C ASN A 977 -14.11 -13.34 34.03
N ALA A 978 -14.04 -12.04 34.31
CA ALA A 978 -13.60 -11.05 33.32
C ALA A 978 -12.17 -11.33 32.78
N GLY A 979 -11.36 -12.08 33.54
CA GLY A 979 -10.03 -12.53 33.14
C GLY A 979 -10.07 -13.52 31.97
N TYR A 980 -10.99 -14.48 31.99
CA TYR A 980 -11.20 -15.43 30.88
C TYR A 980 -11.57 -14.71 29.58
N VAL A 981 -12.52 -13.77 29.62
CA VAL A 981 -12.92 -13.00 28.43
C VAL A 981 -11.79 -12.09 27.93
N GLN A 982 -10.98 -11.56 28.85
CA GLN A 982 -9.78 -10.79 28.50
C GLN A 982 -8.71 -11.66 27.81
N MET A 983 -8.53 -12.91 28.26
CA MET A 983 -7.63 -13.89 27.65
C MET A 983 -8.14 -14.30 26.26
N MET A 984 -9.42 -14.64 26.13
CA MET A 984 -10.07 -14.95 24.85
C MET A 984 -9.96 -13.79 23.85
N ALA A 985 -10.01 -12.55 24.35
CA ALA A 985 -9.84 -11.37 23.52
C ALA A 985 -8.36 -11.02 23.20
N ASP A 986 -7.38 -11.67 23.83
CA ASP A 986 -5.96 -11.30 23.80
C ASP A 986 -5.77 -9.78 24.02
N HIS A 987 -6.37 -9.28 25.10
CA HIS A 987 -6.27 -7.88 25.52
C HIS A 987 -5.34 -7.76 26.73
N GLU A 988 -4.37 -6.85 26.67
CA GLU A 988 -3.49 -6.53 27.80
C GLU A 988 -4.19 -5.67 28.86
N SER A 989 -5.24 -4.95 28.46
CA SER A 989 -5.98 -4.02 29.30
C SER A 989 -7.46 -4.42 29.38
N GLN A 990 -7.95 -4.53 30.61
CA GLN A 990 -9.35 -4.75 30.92
C GLN A 990 -10.26 -3.68 30.27
N THR A 991 -9.81 -2.42 30.18
CA THR A 991 -10.55 -1.33 29.52
C THR A 991 -10.89 -1.64 28.06
N THR A 992 -10.01 -2.37 27.36
CA THR A 992 -10.25 -2.75 25.95
C THR A 992 -11.28 -3.87 25.86
N THR A 993 -11.28 -4.81 26.82
CA THR A 993 -12.29 -5.88 26.93
C THR A 993 -13.64 -5.32 27.31
N SER A 994 -13.68 -4.41 28.29
CA SER A 994 -14.89 -3.69 28.70
C SER A 994 -15.54 -2.93 27.54
N GLY A 995 -14.80 -2.47 26.54
CA GLY A 995 -15.39 -1.88 25.33
C GLY A 995 -16.29 -2.84 24.53
N TYR A 996 -16.12 -4.16 24.68
CA TYR A 996 -16.95 -5.19 24.04
C TYR A 996 -18.00 -5.78 25.00
N THR A 997 -17.67 -5.91 26.29
CA THR A 997 -18.50 -6.62 27.27
C THR A 997 -19.34 -5.70 28.16
N ASN A 998 -18.95 -4.44 28.38
CA ASN A 998 -19.67 -3.48 29.22
C ASN A 998 -20.91 -2.91 28.49
N LYS A 999 -21.87 -3.80 28.22
CA LYS A 999 -23.16 -3.54 27.60
C LYS A 999 -24.27 -3.67 28.63
N LEU A 1000 -25.47 -3.21 28.29
CA LEU A 1000 -26.64 -3.25 29.17
C LEU A 1000 -26.88 -4.62 29.85
N PRO A 1001 -26.79 -5.78 29.16
CA PRO A 1001 -27.08 -7.07 29.78
C PRO A 1001 -26.10 -7.39 30.93
N TYR A 1002 -24.81 -7.17 30.68
CA TYR A 1002 -23.78 -7.37 31.69
C TYR A 1002 -23.92 -6.38 32.85
N ARG A 1003 -24.32 -5.13 32.59
CA ARG A 1003 -24.57 -4.14 33.65
C ARG A 1003 -25.73 -4.55 34.54
N ILE A 1004 -26.85 -5.00 33.96
CA ILE A 1004 -28.02 -5.49 34.69
C ILE A 1004 -27.63 -6.69 35.56
N GLN A 1005 -26.92 -7.66 34.98
CA GLN A 1005 -26.45 -8.84 35.72
C GLN A 1005 -25.49 -8.46 36.88
N MET A 1006 -24.59 -7.50 36.65
CA MET A 1006 -23.70 -7.00 37.71
C MET A 1006 -24.44 -6.17 38.76
N GLU A 1007 -25.45 -5.40 38.38
CA GLU A 1007 -26.29 -4.63 39.31
C GLU A 1007 -27.12 -5.56 40.18
N GLU A 1008 -27.65 -6.66 39.63
CA GLU A 1008 -28.29 -7.72 40.39
C GLU A 1008 -27.31 -8.41 41.35
N HIS A 1009 -26.10 -8.73 40.89
CA HIS A 1009 -25.06 -9.31 41.75
C HIS A 1009 -24.61 -8.34 42.86
N LEU A 1010 -24.48 -7.05 42.54
CA LEU A 1010 -24.13 -6.00 43.49
C LEU A 1010 -25.25 -5.75 44.50
N SER A 1011 -26.51 -5.77 44.06
CA SER A 1011 -27.68 -5.62 44.93
C SER A 1011 -27.77 -6.79 45.90
N LYS A 1012 -27.66 -8.04 45.40
CA LYS A 1012 -27.59 -9.24 46.25
C LYS A 1012 -26.42 -9.19 47.24
N TYR A 1013 -25.26 -8.69 46.79
CA TYR A 1013 -24.10 -8.49 47.66
C TYR A 1013 -24.32 -7.38 48.70
N GLN A 1014 -24.94 -6.27 48.32
CA GLN A 1014 -25.28 -5.16 49.21
C GLN A 1014 -26.34 -5.55 50.22
N GLU A 1015 -27.39 -6.27 49.82
CA GLU A 1015 -28.40 -6.86 50.70
C GLU A 1015 -27.74 -7.82 51.71
N SER A 1016 -26.82 -8.66 51.23
CA SER A 1016 -26.04 -9.56 52.10
C SER A 1016 -25.14 -8.78 53.06
N LEU A 1017 -24.47 -7.72 52.60
CA LEU A 1017 -23.58 -6.88 53.40
C LEU A 1017 -24.34 -5.99 54.39
N GLU A 1018 -25.49 -5.46 53.99
CA GLU A 1018 -26.40 -4.68 54.84
C GLU A 1018 -26.99 -5.56 55.94
N ALA A 1019 -27.37 -6.80 55.63
CA ALA A 1019 -27.78 -7.78 56.65
C ALA A 1019 -26.65 -8.05 57.66
N ILE A 1020 -25.39 -8.16 57.21
CA ILE A 1020 -24.21 -8.32 58.07
C ILE A 1020 -23.91 -7.06 58.89
N LEU A 1021 -24.04 -5.87 58.31
CA LEU A 1021 -23.73 -4.59 58.96
C LEU A 1021 -24.82 -4.12 59.95
N LEU A 1022 -26.10 -4.37 59.65
CA LEU A 1022 -27.21 -4.07 60.56
C LEU A 1022 -27.11 -4.86 61.86
N MET A 1023 -26.39 -5.99 61.85
CA MET A 1023 -26.09 -6.79 63.03
C MET A 1023 -24.88 -6.31 63.84
N SER A 1024 -24.01 -5.45 63.30
CA SER A 1024 -22.86 -4.87 64.04
C SER A 1024 -23.19 -3.55 64.73
N SER A 1025 -24.34 -2.94 64.39
CA SER A 1025 -24.83 -1.72 65.03
C SER A 1025 -25.93 -2.04 66.03
N GLU A 1026 -25.89 -1.45 67.22
CA GLU A 1026 -26.90 -1.56 68.29
C GLU A 1026 -28.30 -0.99 67.92
N ASN A 1027 -28.64 -0.84 66.63
CA ASN A 1027 -29.86 -0.20 66.16
C ASN A 1027 -31.04 -1.18 66.07
N LYS A 1028 -31.76 -1.31 67.19
CA LYS A 1028 -32.96 -2.14 67.42
C LYS A 1028 -34.25 -1.75 66.65
N ASN A 1029 -34.20 -1.26 65.41
CA ASN A 1029 -35.38 -0.67 64.76
C ASN A 1029 -35.77 -1.23 63.38
N LYS A 1030 -35.60 -2.53 63.12
CA LYS A 1030 -36.33 -3.24 62.04
C LYS A 1030 -36.71 -4.67 62.42
N ASP A 1031 -37.75 -5.15 61.74
CA ASP A 1031 -38.57 -6.32 62.07
C ASP A 1031 -37.73 -7.59 62.28
N ALA A 1032 -37.92 -8.23 63.43
CA ALA A 1032 -37.03 -9.26 63.96
C ALA A 1032 -37.10 -10.57 63.16
N ASP A 1033 -38.19 -10.82 62.42
CA ASP A 1033 -38.38 -12.05 61.64
C ASP A 1033 -37.63 -12.01 60.29
N GLU A 1034 -37.49 -10.83 59.67
CA GLU A 1034 -36.77 -10.68 58.40
C GLU A 1034 -35.25 -10.73 58.64
N ALA A 1035 -34.78 -10.06 59.70
CA ALA A 1035 -33.40 -10.13 60.15
C ALA A 1035 -32.99 -11.55 60.58
N LYS A 1036 -33.89 -12.32 61.22
CA LYS A 1036 -33.63 -13.69 61.68
C LYS A 1036 -33.56 -14.70 60.52
N LYS A 1037 -34.39 -14.56 59.49
CA LYS A 1037 -34.34 -15.39 58.27
C LYS A 1037 -33.06 -15.14 57.44
N HIS A 1038 -32.53 -13.92 57.47
CA HIS A 1038 -31.23 -13.58 56.86
C HIS A 1038 -30.04 -13.94 57.76
N LEU A 1039 -30.22 -13.98 59.09
CA LEU A 1039 -29.25 -14.49 60.07
C LEU A 1039 -29.02 -16.00 59.94
N GLU A 1040 -30.09 -16.77 59.79
CA GLU A 1040 -30.03 -18.24 59.60
C GLU A 1040 -29.19 -18.63 58.38
N ASN A 1041 -29.13 -17.78 57.35
CA ASN A 1041 -28.27 -17.95 56.17
C ASN A 1041 -26.80 -17.49 56.38
N ALA A 1042 -26.52 -16.67 57.38
CA ALA A 1042 -25.20 -16.08 57.62
C ALA A 1042 -24.44 -16.72 58.80
N GLN A 1043 -25.14 -17.39 59.72
CA GLN A 1043 -24.60 -17.88 61.00
C GLN A 1043 -23.89 -19.25 60.94
N GLU A 1044 -23.66 -19.81 59.76
CA GLU A 1044 -23.16 -21.19 59.63
C GLU A 1044 -21.64 -21.36 59.50
N THR A 1045 -20.79 -20.42 59.93
CA THR A 1045 -19.34 -20.58 59.71
C THR A 1045 -18.44 -20.06 60.84
N GLY A 1046 -18.25 -20.88 61.87
CA GLY A 1046 -16.96 -20.90 62.54
C GLY A 1046 -15.92 -21.51 61.59
N LEU A 1047 -14.80 -20.81 61.35
CA LEU A 1047 -13.58 -21.17 60.58
C LEU A 1047 -13.33 -20.41 59.25
N GLY A 1048 -14.15 -19.43 58.86
CA GLY A 1048 -13.86 -18.64 57.65
C GLY A 1048 -13.94 -19.43 56.34
N VAL A 1049 -14.59 -20.60 56.37
CA VAL A 1049 -14.92 -21.46 55.23
C VAL A 1049 -16.44 -21.56 55.15
N PHE A 1050 -17.03 -21.16 54.02
CA PHE A 1050 -18.48 -21.15 53.81
C PHE A 1050 -18.93 -22.29 52.91
N CYS A 1051 -19.99 -23.00 53.31
CA CYS A 1051 -20.75 -23.90 52.46
C CYS A 1051 -22.09 -23.24 52.11
N LYS A 1052 -22.43 -23.19 50.83
CA LYS A 1052 -23.64 -22.52 50.33
C LYS A 1052 -24.96 -23.21 50.75
N ASP A 1053 -24.95 -24.52 50.96
CA ASP A 1053 -26.11 -25.33 51.41
C ASP A 1053 -25.58 -26.48 52.30
N ARG A 1054 -26.16 -26.71 53.48
CA ARG A 1054 -25.75 -27.82 54.37
C ARG A 1054 -26.47 -29.14 54.11
N VAL A 1055 -27.46 -29.24 53.23
CA VAL A 1055 -28.19 -30.51 53.04
C VAL A 1055 -27.42 -31.46 52.13
N VAL A 1056 -27.07 -32.66 52.62
CA VAL A 1056 -26.54 -33.76 51.79
C VAL A 1056 -27.63 -34.79 51.56
N ASP A 1057 -27.86 -35.14 50.30
CA ASP A 1057 -28.72 -36.26 49.95
C ASP A 1057 -27.88 -37.55 49.98
N GLU A 1058 -27.74 -38.14 51.16
CA GLU A 1058 -27.12 -39.46 51.28
C GLU A 1058 -28.15 -40.54 51.00
N ASN A 1059 -28.06 -41.13 49.80
CA ASN A 1059 -28.67 -42.41 49.41
C ASN A 1059 -30.04 -42.69 50.06
N ASN A 1060 -31.04 -41.91 49.66
CA ASN A 1060 -32.44 -42.32 49.68
C ASN A 1060 -33.09 -42.58 51.07
N LYS A 1061 -32.64 -41.92 52.14
CA LYS A 1061 -33.41 -41.77 53.40
C LYS A 1061 -33.14 -40.43 54.12
N GLY A 1062 -33.75 -39.36 53.62
CA GLY A 1062 -34.01 -38.12 54.37
C GLY A 1062 -32.88 -37.08 54.35
N ASN A 1063 -33.27 -35.81 54.27
CA ASN A 1063 -32.38 -34.64 54.36
C ASN A 1063 -31.63 -34.64 55.69
N ALA A 1064 -30.32 -34.89 55.66
CA ALA A 1064 -29.44 -34.72 56.81
C ALA A 1064 -28.55 -33.48 56.60
N ASP A 1065 -28.40 -32.68 57.65
CA ASP A 1065 -27.50 -31.52 57.66
C ASP A 1065 -26.02 -31.98 57.75
N CYS A 1066 -25.20 -31.48 56.84
CA CYS A 1066 -23.75 -31.64 56.78
C CYS A 1066 -23.11 -30.86 57.94
N ASN A 1067 -22.77 -31.58 59.01
CA ASN A 1067 -22.20 -30.97 60.22
C ASN A 1067 -20.67 -31.10 60.31
N GLU A 1068 -20.02 -31.71 59.31
CA GLU A 1068 -18.62 -32.11 59.39
C GLU A 1068 -17.72 -31.27 58.47
N VAL A 1069 -17.16 -30.18 59.02
CA VAL A 1069 -16.20 -29.30 58.33
C VAL A 1069 -15.04 -30.10 57.72
N GLN A 1070 -14.66 -31.23 58.32
CA GLN A 1070 -13.61 -32.14 57.84
C GLN A 1070 -13.74 -32.56 56.37
N ASP A 1071 -14.95 -32.63 55.81
CA ASP A 1071 -15.18 -33.09 54.43
C ASP A 1071 -15.30 -31.96 53.38
N CYS A 1072 -15.26 -30.69 53.78
CA CYS A 1072 -15.50 -29.56 52.86
C CYS A 1072 -14.50 -29.48 51.69
N VAL A 1073 -13.22 -29.84 51.89
CA VAL A 1073 -12.19 -29.81 50.83
C VAL A 1073 -12.43 -30.91 49.77
N ARG A 1074 -13.22 -31.92 50.11
CA ARG A 1074 -13.55 -33.07 49.25
C ARG A 1074 -14.95 -33.00 48.66
N CYS A 1075 -15.73 -32.00 49.07
CA CYS A 1075 -17.09 -31.83 48.58
C CYS A 1075 -17.07 -31.55 47.08
N LYS A 1076 -17.68 -32.45 46.29
CA LYS A 1076 -17.71 -32.41 44.82
C LYS A 1076 -18.57 -31.29 44.24
N GLN A 1077 -19.20 -30.48 45.09
CA GLN A 1077 -20.19 -29.50 44.67
C GLN A 1077 -19.61 -28.10 44.40
N GLU A 1078 -18.28 -27.89 44.55
CA GLU A 1078 -17.56 -26.61 44.30
C GLU A 1078 -18.10 -25.40 45.10
N ARG A 1079 -18.57 -25.61 46.34
CA ARG A 1079 -19.33 -24.61 47.12
C ARG A 1079 -18.55 -23.91 48.24
N MET A 1080 -17.24 -24.14 48.32
CA MET A 1080 -16.40 -23.68 49.42
C MET A 1080 -15.85 -22.26 49.15
N LEU A 1081 -16.27 -21.27 49.93
CA LEU A 1081 -15.74 -19.89 49.86
C LEU A 1081 -14.82 -19.60 51.05
N ILE A 1082 -13.75 -18.84 50.81
CA ILE A 1082 -12.80 -18.37 51.84
C ILE A 1082 -12.83 -16.85 51.88
N VAL A 1083 -13.16 -16.27 53.03
CA VAL A 1083 -13.15 -14.81 53.22
C VAL A 1083 -11.75 -14.33 53.54
N ALA A 1084 -11.25 -13.40 52.72
CA ALA A 1084 -9.89 -12.89 52.82
C ALA A 1084 -9.80 -11.66 53.75
N GLU A 1085 -10.09 -11.86 55.03
CA GLU A 1085 -9.94 -10.86 56.10
C GLU A 1085 -8.81 -11.26 57.09
N PRO A 1086 -8.11 -10.30 57.72
CA PRO A 1086 -7.01 -10.60 58.65
C PRO A 1086 -7.40 -11.60 59.75
N GLU A 1087 -8.61 -11.46 60.30
CA GLU A 1087 -9.16 -12.31 61.36
C GLU A 1087 -9.39 -13.74 60.87
N SER A 1088 -10.14 -13.94 59.78
CA SER A 1088 -10.43 -15.27 59.22
C SER A 1088 -9.17 -15.98 58.73
N ILE A 1089 -8.23 -15.24 58.14
CA ILE A 1089 -6.97 -15.81 57.66
C ILE A 1089 -6.02 -16.11 58.82
N SER A 1090 -6.09 -15.37 59.94
CA SER A 1090 -5.28 -15.66 61.12
C SER A 1090 -5.61 -17.03 61.73
N ASP A 1091 -6.89 -17.41 61.75
CA ASP A 1091 -7.31 -18.72 62.25
C ASP A 1091 -6.85 -19.84 61.33
N MET A 1092 -6.85 -19.63 60.00
CA MET A 1092 -6.29 -20.56 59.02
C MET A 1092 -4.76 -20.73 59.17
N VAL A 1093 -4.04 -19.65 59.51
CA VAL A 1093 -2.60 -19.70 59.81
C VAL A 1093 -2.32 -20.51 61.08
N ILE A 1094 -3.12 -20.31 62.13
CA ILE A 1094 -3.06 -21.09 63.38
C ILE A 1094 -3.34 -22.56 63.08
N TRP A 1095 -4.36 -22.86 62.28
CA TRP A 1095 -4.76 -24.24 62.02
C TRP A 1095 -3.71 -25.01 61.22
N ARG A 1096 -3.08 -24.34 60.24
CA ARG A 1096 -1.94 -24.89 59.52
C ARG A 1096 -0.80 -25.27 60.47
N LYS A 1097 -0.44 -24.37 61.40
CA LYS A 1097 0.63 -24.64 62.38
C LYS A 1097 0.32 -25.86 63.24
N ALA A 1098 -0.92 -26.02 63.67
CA ALA A 1098 -1.27 -27.18 64.48
C ALA A 1098 -1.28 -28.50 63.69
N LEU A 1099 -1.77 -28.50 62.44
CA LEU A 1099 -1.65 -29.68 61.57
C LEU A 1099 -0.18 -30.08 61.32
N GLU A 1100 0.71 -29.10 61.14
CA GLU A 1100 2.15 -29.34 61.01
C GLU A 1100 2.77 -29.93 62.30
N GLN A 1101 2.27 -29.57 63.48
CA GLN A 1101 2.73 -30.12 64.76
C GLN A 1101 2.21 -31.54 65.01
N SER A 1102 0.98 -31.84 64.62
CA SER A 1102 0.34 -33.14 64.87
C SER A 1102 0.66 -34.21 63.82
N GLU A 1103 1.25 -33.84 62.67
CA GLU A 1103 1.49 -34.73 61.52
C GLU A 1103 2.21 -36.03 61.88
N LYS A 1104 3.36 -35.95 62.55
CA LYS A 1104 4.17 -37.14 62.87
C LYS A 1104 3.43 -38.14 63.77
N GLN A 1105 2.66 -37.63 64.73
CA GLN A 1105 1.89 -38.47 65.64
C GLN A 1105 0.71 -39.10 64.93
N TRP A 1106 0.00 -38.34 64.10
CA TRP A 1106 -1.19 -38.82 63.39
C TRP A 1106 -0.89 -39.78 62.25
N GLU A 1107 0.26 -39.63 61.58
CA GLU A 1107 0.75 -40.61 60.59
C GLU A 1107 1.06 -41.98 61.22
N LEU A 1108 1.44 -42.00 62.50
CA LEU A 1108 1.72 -43.23 63.24
C LEU A 1108 0.44 -43.84 63.85
N GLU A 1109 -0.39 -43.02 64.49
CA GLU A 1109 -1.52 -43.50 65.29
C GLU A 1109 -2.82 -43.68 64.48
N LYS A 1110 -3.06 -42.84 63.47
CA LYS A 1110 -4.29 -42.84 62.66
C LYS A 1110 -4.03 -42.49 61.18
N PRO A 1111 -3.19 -43.28 60.47
CA PRO A 1111 -2.72 -42.96 59.11
C PRO A 1111 -3.87 -42.79 58.10
N ASP A 1112 -4.91 -43.62 58.18
CA ASP A 1112 -6.03 -43.56 57.25
C ASP A 1112 -6.84 -42.28 57.39
N ARG A 1113 -7.08 -41.82 58.62
CA ARG A 1113 -7.83 -40.58 58.87
C ARG A 1113 -6.97 -39.35 58.56
N TRP A 1114 -5.68 -39.40 58.86
CA TRP A 1114 -4.71 -38.37 58.47
C TRP A 1114 -4.71 -38.15 56.95
N ALA A 1115 -4.58 -39.24 56.19
CA ALA A 1115 -4.61 -39.20 54.73
C ALA A 1115 -5.99 -38.83 54.16
N LYS A 1116 -7.08 -39.28 54.81
CA LYS A 1116 -8.46 -39.04 54.35
C LYS A 1116 -9.01 -37.66 54.74
N VAL A 1117 -8.49 -36.98 55.74
CA VAL A 1117 -9.10 -35.71 56.19
C VAL A 1117 -8.09 -34.58 56.11
N TRP A 1118 -6.96 -34.73 56.79
CA TRP A 1118 -6.10 -33.60 57.11
C TRP A 1118 -5.07 -33.27 56.02
N ILE A 1119 -4.61 -34.25 55.22
CA ILE A 1119 -3.73 -33.99 54.06
C ILE A 1119 -4.38 -33.01 53.04
N PRO A 1120 -5.65 -33.21 52.60
CA PRO A 1120 -6.33 -32.23 51.73
C PRO A 1120 -6.40 -30.82 52.31
N TRP A 1121 -6.71 -30.69 53.61
CA TRP A 1121 -6.76 -29.40 54.30
C TRP A 1121 -5.40 -28.71 54.32
N LYS A 1122 -4.32 -29.46 54.57
CA LYS A 1122 -2.94 -28.95 54.50
C LYS A 1122 -2.60 -28.46 53.09
N ALA A 1123 -2.98 -29.20 52.05
CA ALA A 1123 -2.79 -28.79 50.66
C ALA A 1123 -3.60 -27.51 50.31
N LEU A 1124 -4.85 -27.41 50.77
CA LEU A 1124 -5.66 -26.21 50.60
C LEU A 1124 -5.01 -24.98 51.24
N PHE A 1125 -4.58 -25.09 52.51
CA PHE A 1125 -3.94 -23.99 53.23
C PHE A 1125 -2.65 -23.54 52.55
N GLN A 1126 -1.86 -24.48 52.03
CA GLN A 1126 -0.67 -24.16 51.25
C GLN A 1126 -1.02 -23.35 49.98
N VAL A 1127 -1.99 -23.80 49.19
CA VAL A 1127 -2.40 -23.08 47.96
C VAL A 1127 -2.93 -21.68 48.29
N VAL A 1128 -3.80 -21.57 49.29
CA VAL A 1128 -4.43 -20.29 49.65
C VAL A 1128 -3.39 -19.32 50.21
N LEU A 1129 -2.63 -19.71 51.23
CA LEU A 1129 -1.66 -18.84 51.89
C LEU A 1129 -0.45 -18.56 51.00
N ASP A 1130 0.15 -19.57 50.38
CA ASP A 1130 1.47 -19.44 49.75
C ASP A 1130 1.41 -19.11 48.25
N GLU A 1131 0.32 -19.46 47.55
CA GLU A 1131 0.19 -19.16 46.13
C GLU A 1131 -0.78 -18.01 45.83
N LYS A 1132 -2.00 -18.06 46.39
CA LYS A 1132 -3.07 -17.09 46.07
C LYS A 1132 -2.86 -15.77 46.80
N MET A 1133 -2.55 -15.82 48.09
CA MET A 1133 -2.35 -14.62 48.90
C MET A 1133 -0.96 -13.99 48.75
N ALA A 1134 -0.03 -14.58 47.99
CA ALA A 1134 1.29 -14.01 47.73
C ALA A 1134 1.29 -12.80 46.76
N ARG A 1135 0.13 -12.40 46.21
CA ARG A 1135 0.04 -11.40 45.12
C ARG A 1135 -0.67 -10.11 45.56
N ARG A 1136 -0.07 -8.95 45.27
CA ARG A 1136 -0.67 -7.60 45.37
C ARG A 1136 -1.35 -7.32 46.74
N LYS A 1137 -2.61 -6.90 46.74
CA LYS A 1137 -3.35 -6.44 47.95
C LYS A 1137 -3.55 -7.55 48.99
N LEU A 1138 -3.64 -8.82 48.57
CA LEU A 1138 -3.82 -9.97 49.47
C LEU A 1138 -2.54 -10.28 50.26
N ALA A 1139 -1.37 -9.89 49.75
CA ALA A 1139 -0.11 -10.06 50.48
C ALA A 1139 -0.07 -9.21 51.75
N LYS A 1140 -0.73 -8.04 51.73
CA LYS A 1140 -0.89 -7.20 52.91
C LYS A 1140 -1.79 -7.89 53.94
N ILE A 1141 -2.94 -8.41 53.51
CA ILE A 1141 -3.87 -9.14 54.38
C ILE A 1141 -3.21 -10.39 54.98
N LYS A 1142 -2.43 -11.15 54.20
CA LYS A 1142 -1.63 -12.27 54.72
C LYS A 1142 -0.66 -11.82 55.80
N LYS A 1143 0.04 -10.70 55.58
CA LYS A 1143 0.99 -10.15 56.55
C LYS A 1143 0.27 -9.77 57.86
N ASP A 1144 -0.82 -9.01 57.75
CA ASP A 1144 -1.63 -8.56 58.89
C ASP A 1144 -2.22 -9.77 59.64
N ALA A 1145 -2.66 -10.81 58.92
CA ALA A 1145 -3.18 -12.06 59.50
C ALA A 1145 -2.10 -12.89 60.22
N VAL A 1146 -0.86 -12.94 59.70
CA VAL A 1146 0.26 -13.64 60.36
C VAL A 1146 0.63 -12.92 61.65
N GLU A 1147 0.72 -11.58 61.63
CA GLU A 1147 0.96 -10.77 62.83
C GLU A 1147 -0.16 -10.96 63.87
N LEU A 1148 -1.42 -11.07 63.42
CA LEU A 1148 -2.56 -11.32 64.30
C LEU A 1148 -2.55 -12.75 64.87
N ALA A 1149 -2.20 -13.75 64.06
CA ALA A 1149 -2.06 -15.13 64.50
C ALA A 1149 -0.98 -15.26 65.58
N GLU A 1150 0.18 -14.64 65.37
CA GLU A 1150 1.29 -14.62 66.35
C GLU A 1150 0.82 -14.01 67.69
N LYS A 1151 0.13 -12.86 67.65
CA LYS A 1151 -0.46 -12.26 68.85
C LYS A 1151 -1.47 -13.18 69.56
N LYS A 1152 -2.31 -13.89 68.81
CA LYS A 1152 -3.26 -14.86 69.37
C LYS A 1152 -2.53 -16.01 70.06
N MET A 1153 -1.49 -16.56 69.42
CA MET A 1153 -0.70 -17.67 69.95
C MET A 1153 0.18 -17.29 71.16
N GLU A 1154 0.52 -16.01 71.31
CA GLU A 1154 1.25 -15.48 72.49
C GLU A 1154 0.36 -15.28 73.71
N SER A 1155 -0.97 -15.37 73.57
CA SER A 1155 -1.89 -15.24 74.69
C SER A 1155 -1.71 -16.41 75.68
N PRO A 1156 -1.60 -16.15 77.00
CA PRO A 1156 -1.41 -17.21 78.00
C PRO A 1156 -2.57 -18.20 78.09
N ASP A 1157 -3.76 -17.82 77.60
CA ASP A 1157 -4.95 -18.68 77.55
C ASP A 1157 -5.11 -19.41 76.21
N PHE A 1158 -4.16 -19.25 75.28
CA PHE A 1158 -4.24 -19.86 73.96
C PHE A 1158 -3.84 -21.34 74.01
N VAL A 1159 -4.80 -22.21 73.67
CA VAL A 1159 -4.57 -23.63 73.45
C VAL A 1159 -4.48 -23.86 71.95
N MET A 1160 -3.39 -24.49 71.50
CA MET A 1160 -3.24 -24.88 70.11
C MET A 1160 -4.38 -25.84 69.75
N PRO A 1161 -5.16 -25.58 68.69
CA PRO A 1161 -6.21 -26.51 68.29
C PRO A 1161 -5.57 -27.83 67.86
N GLU A 1162 -6.20 -28.97 68.11
CA GLU A 1162 -5.68 -30.29 67.71
C GLU A 1162 -6.64 -30.99 66.74
N PRO A 1163 -6.15 -31.59 65.64
CA PRO A 1163 -7.02 -32.37 64.76
C PRO A 1163 -7.63 -33.53 65.56
N TRP A 1164 -8.94 -33.75 65.47
CA TRP A 1164 -9.67 -34.77 66.24
C TRP A 1164 -10.17 -35.96 65.40
#